data_AF-A0A9R0CU94-F1
#
_entry.id   AF-A0A9R0CU94-F1
#
_cell.length_a   1.000
_cell.length_b   1.000
_cell.length_c   1.000
_cell.angle_alpha   90.00
_cell.angle_beta   90.00
_cell.angle_gamma   90.00
#
_symmetry.space_group_name_H-M   'P 1'
#
loop_
_entity.id
_entity.type
_entity.pdbx_description
1 polymer ?
#
loop_
_entity_poly.entity_id
_entity_poly.type
_entity_poly.pdbx_seq_one_letter_code
_entity_poly.pdbx_strand_id
1 'polypeptide(L)'
;MRREVNNDSMSPPRAMTLQGAKGRAVAAAAGRAGPGPRAHSMPCFIENLTLIRLCLQYLRVISRLYQNVAASLPRVRVNFNFSKRPLVKLKTDVDNMFSFRTRTVYCDIKALLVKTIVQLFVVAKCVVLRWRCRGGGARRARTLLVLWLSGCGGGGYSEGRRDGDLHIGGIFPMEGEGGWQGGQACKPAAELALADVNERLDLLSGFKLYIHSNDSKCEPGLGASVMYNLLYNPPQKLLLLAGCSTVCTTVAEAAKMWNLMVLCYGASSPALSDRARFPTLFRTHPSATVHNPTRIKLMQKFGWSRIAILQQAEEVFISTVEDLEAHCKKAGIEIVTRQSFLSDPADAVRNLRRQDARVIVGLFYVVAARRVLCEVYKHRLYGKSYVWFFIGWYEDNWFETNLEKEGIDCSPEQMREAAEGHLTTEALMWNQNSNQTTISGMTSEDFRTRLNGALREAGYDIDGERYPEGYQEAPLAYDAVWAVALAFNKTMEKLEKSGLSLKNFTYTNKKIADDIYEAINSTSFLGVSGLVAFSSQGDRIALTQIEQLTDNHYVKLGYYDTQADNLTWLERERWVGGKVPPDRTVVVNELRTVSLPLFACMTALCIAGILAAIALIVFNILHRHRRVIQWSHPACNTVMLCGCCICLSAAIALGVDGRWVMPQHFSGLCAARAWLLATGFSMAYGAMFTKVWRVHRHTTKPKVETKKKRIHGWKLYTMVGGLLVVDVALLTAWQLRDPLERRVETFPLEAPRHHDDDVHIRPELEHCESKHNTVWLGVMYGYKGLVLVFGLFLAYETRSVKVRQINDSRYVGMSIYNVVVLCLITAPVTLVIASQQDAAFAFVSLAIVFCCFLSMALIFIPKVIEVIRHPTERAESGRGSGSGSAPADEERYRELVKENEELQKLIAQKEERIRVLKQKLAEREAAAAGVTQDVQDEHI
;
A
#
# COMPACT_ATOMS: atom_id res chain seq x y z
N MET A 1 1.78 -8.19 -45.05
CA MET A 1 3.08 -8.72 -45.57
C MET A 1 3.70 -9.48 -44.39
N ARG A 2 4.13 -10.76 -44.45
CA ARG A 2 5.25 -11.35 -45.23
C ARG A 2 6.54 -10.53 -45.03
N ARG A 3 7.68 -11.04 -44.54
CA ARG A 3 8.27 -12.42 -44.51
C ARG A 3 8.88 -12.75 -43.12
N GLU A 4 8.92 -13.99 -42.62
CA GLU A 4 9.85 -15.14 -42.91
C GLU A 4 11.35 -14.84 -42.61
N VAL A 5 12.21 -15.74 -42.09
CA VAL A 5 12.10 -17.08 -41.44
C VAL A 5 13.47 -17.40 -40.79
N ASN A 6 13.53 -18.14 -39.66
CA ASN A 6 14.48 -19.26 -39.44
C ASN A 6 14.16 -20.06 -38.17
N ASN A 7 14.69 -21.29 -38.07
CA ASN A 7 14.19 -22.36 -37.19
C ASN A 7 15.34 -23.21 -36.59
N ASP A 8 14.98 -24.33 -35.94
CA ASP A 8 15.81 -25.46 -35.47
C ASP A 8 16.53 -25.24 -34.12
N SER A 9 16.69 -26.23 -33.23
CA SER A 9 16.44 -27.69 -33.34
C SER A 9 15.90 -28.32 -32.03
N MET A 10 15.26 -29.50 -32.12
CA MET A 10 14.67 -30.25 -31.00
C MET A 10 15.63 -31.25 -30.33
N SER A 11 15.43 -31.61 -29.04
CA SER A 11 15.28 -33.01 -28.54
C SER A 11 15.33 -33.20 -27.01
N PRO A 12 14.43 -34.02 -26.43
CA PRO A 12 14.57 -34.77 -25.16
C PRO A 12 14.52 -36.31 -25.43
N PRO A 13 14.34 -37.23 -24.46
CA PRO A 13 14.60 -37.25 -23.01
C PRO A 13 15.62 -38.36 -22.61
N ARG A 14 15.73 -38.73 -21.32
CA ARG A 14 16.38 -40.00 -20.86
C ARG A 14 15.63 -40.67 -19.72
N ALA A 15 15.54 -42.01 -19.76
CA ALA A 15 15.03 -42.91 -18.71
C ALA A 15 15.66 -44.32 -18.88
N MET A 16 15.39 -45.26 -17.95
CA MET A 16 16.09 -46.54 -17.68
C MET A 16 17.33 -46.39 -16.77
N THR A 17 17.74 -47.37 -15.95
CA THR A 17 17.51 -48.83 -15.99
C THR A 17 16.96 -49.48 -14.69
N LEU A 18 16.46 -50.71 -14.84
CA LEU A 18 15.91 -51.61 -13.80
C LEU A 18 16.85 -52.81 -13.56
N GLN A 19 17.06 -53.21 -12.30
CA GLN A 19 17.58 -54.53 -11.85
C GLN A 19 17.42 -54.61 -10.31
N GLY A 20 17.11 -55.74 -9.67
CA GLY A 20 16.75 -57.08 -10.14
C GLY A 20 16.06 -57.90 -9.02
N ALA A 21 15.58 -59.12 -9.31
CA ALA A 21 14.66 -59.86 -8.42
C ALA A 21 15.21 -61.18 -7.82
N LYS A 22 14.71 -61.56 -6.63
CA LYS A 22 14.70 -62.90 -5.98
C LYS A 22 13.93 -62.78 -4.63
N GLY A 23 13.18 -63.77 -4.11
CA GLY A 23 12.67 -65.01 -4.72
C GLY A 23 12.44 -66.16 -3.70
N ARG A 24 11.16 -66.58 -3.50
CA ARG A 24 10.66 -67.74 -2.71
C ARG A 24 10.81 -67.67 -1.17
N ALA A 25 10.21 -68.56 -0.34
CA ALA A 25 8.80 -69.00 -0.16
C ALA A 25 8.70 -70.37 0.62
N VAL A 26 7.50 -70.71 1.13
CA VAL A 26 6.96 -72.06 1.52
C VAL A 26 7.15 -72.59 2.97
N ALA A 27 6.00 -72.74 3.67
CA ALA A 27 5.63 -73.71 4.76
C ALA A 27 6.49 -73.78 6.06
N ALA A 28 6.13 -74.46 7.17
CA ALA A 28 5.03 -75.37 7.59
C ALA A 28 4.96 -75.38 9.16
N ALA A 29 4.04 -75.99 9.93
CA ALA A 29 2.67 -76.55 9.78
C ALA A 29 2.09 -76.96 11.18
N ALA A 30 0.85 -77.48 11.23
CA ALA A 30 0.13 -78.08 12.39
C ALA A 30 -0.33 -77.16 13.56
N GLY A 31 -1.44 -77.43 14.28
CA GLY A 31 -2.55 -78.37 13.98
C GLY A 31 -3.42 -78.81 15.19
N ARG A 32 -4.76 -78.69 15.07
CA ARG A 32 -5.83 -79.21 15.99
C ARG A 32 -5.93 -78.51 17.38
N ALA A 33 -7.07 -78.38 18.07
CA ALA A 33 -8.50 -78.70 17.79
C ALA A 33 -9.44 -77.63 18.41
N GLY A 34 -10.75 -77.68 18.11
CA GLY A 34 -11.82 -76.87 18.77
C GLY A 34 -12.40 -77.54 20.04
N PRO A 35 -13.59 -77.13 20.57
CA PRO A 35 -14.64 -76.28 19.98
C PRO A 35 -15.05 -75.04 20.81
N GLY A 36 -16.11 -74.32 20.41
CA GLY A 36 -16.80 -73.28 21.22
C GLY A 36 -17.97 -73.85 22.07
N PRO A 37 -19.02 -73.07 22.44
CA PRO A 37 -19.33 -71.68 22.04
C PRO A 37 -19.96 -70.73 23.12
N ARG A 38 -20.16 -69.45 22.74
CA ARG A 38 -21.19 -68.47 23.21
C ARG A 38 -21.23 -67.92 24.67
N ALA A 39 -21.68 -66.66 24.72
CA ALA A 39 -22.51 -65.99 25.76
C ALA A 39 -21.88 -65.30 27.00
N HIS A 40 -21.84 -63.95 26.91
CA HIS A 40 -22.16 -62.95 27.96
C HIS A 40 -21.33 -62.75 29.25
N SER A 41 -21.33 -61.46 29.63
CA SER A 41 -21.07 -60.84 30.95
C SER A 41 -19.65 -60.39 31.34
N MET A 42 -19.64 -59.30 32.11
CA MET A 42 -18.56 -58.42 32.59
C MET A 42 -18.62 -58.41 34.15
N PRO A 43 -17.76 -57.72 34.93
CA PRO A 43 -16.47 -57.07 34.63
C PRO A 43 -15.37 -57.25 35.73
N CYS A 44 -14.28 -56.47 35.60
CA CYS A 44 -13.52 -55.80 36.68
C CYS A 44 -12.45 -56.54 37.51
N PHE A 45 -11.15 -56.27 37.22
CA PHE A 45 -10.07 -56.26 38.22
C PHE A 45 -8.78 -55.50 37.76
N ILE A 46 -8.82 -54.17 37.56
CA ILE A 46 -7.58 -53.36 37.41
C ILE A 46 -7.75 -52.00 38.09
N GLU A 47 -7.21 -51.84 39.30
CA GLU A 47 -7.01 -50.51 39.92
C GLU A 47 -5.93 -50.57 41.01
N ASN A 48 -4.71 -50.06 40.72
CA ASN A 48 -3.66 -49.63 41.69
C ASN A 48 -2.30 -49.21 41.06
N LEU A 49 -2.18 -49.00 39.73
CA LEU A 49 -0.89 -48.77 39.06
C LEU A 49 -0.77 -47.42 38.32
N THR A 50 -1.75 -46.53 38.46
CA THR A 50 -1.82 -45.22 37.77
C THR A 50 -1.28 -44.05 38.59
N LEU A 51 -1.50 -44.04 39.92
CA LEU A 51 -1.21 -42.88 40.78
C LEU A 51 0.28 -42.48 40.80
N ILE A 52 1.18 -43.47 40.81
CA ILE A 52 2.65 -43.26 40.90
C ILE A 52 3.20 -42.50 39.67
N ARG A 53 2.55 -42.60 38.50
CA ARG A 53 3.00 -41.90 37.28
C ARG A 53 2.67 -40.41 37.26
N LEU A 54 1.58 -39.96 37.88
CA LEU A 54 1.23 -38.52 37.92
C LEU A 54 2.21 -37.71 38.78
N CYS A 55 2.55 -38.20 39.98
CA CYS A 55 3.45 -37.49 40.90
C CYS A 55 4.84 -37.22 40.29
N LEU A 56 5.36 -38.13 39.46
CA LEU A 56 6.66 -37.97 38.79
C LEU A 56 6.65 -37.04 37.57
N GLN A 57 5.47 -36.72 36.99
CA GLN A 57 5.38 -35.72 35.92
C GLN A 57 5.27 -34.30 36.48
N TYR A 58 4.51 -34.07 37.56
CA TYR A 58 4.31 -32.74 38.14
C TYR A 58 5.63 -32.08 38.58
N LEU A 59 6.53 -32.85 39.21
CA LEU A 59 7.86 -32.40 39.63
C LEU A 59 8.75 -31.95 38.46
N ARG A 60 8.56 -32.49 37.25
CA ARG A 60 9.33 -32.12 36.05
C ARG A 60 8.87 -30.81 35.41
N VAL A 61 7.63 -30.36 35.65
CA VAL A 61 7.11 -29.08 35.16
C VAL A 61 7.66 -27.93 36.00
N ILE A 62 7.59 -28.07 37.33
CA ILE A 62 8.10 -27.07 38.28
C ILE A 62 9.60 -26.82 38.09
N SER A 63 10.39 -27.88 37.84
CA SER A 63 11.82 -27.77 37.55
C SER A 63 12.18 -26.98 36.28
N ARG A 64 11.25 -26.85 35.31
CA ARG A 64 11.48 -26.10 34.06
C ARG A 64 11.05 -24.64 34.16
N LEU A 65 9.97 -24.36 34.89
CA LEU A 65 9.54 -22.99 35.20
C LEU A 65 10.63 -22.19 35.95
N TYR A 66 11.40 -22.86 36.81
CA TYR A 66 12.50 -22.23 37.56
C TYR A 66 13.73 -21.86 36.70
N GLN A 67 13.86 -22.37 35.46
CA GLN A 67 15.02 -22.07 34.60
C GLN A 67 14.78 -20.93 33.60
N ASN A 68 13.53 -20.73 33.13
CA ASN A 68 13.24 -19.75 32.08
C ASN A 68 13.09 -18.29 32.57
N VAL A 69 12.96 -18.06 33.88
CA VAL A 69 12.89 -16.69 34.46
C VAL A 69 14.29 -16.06 34.62
N ALA A 70 15.37 -16.84 34.49
CA ALA A 70 16.75 -16.38 34.67
C ALA A 70 17.41 -15.82 33.38
N ALA A 71 16.63 -15.45 32.36
CA ALA A 71 17.11 -15.24 30.99
C ALA A 71 16.83 -13.83 30.41
N SER A 72 16.75 -12.78 31.23
CA SER A 72 16.48 -11.41 30.75
C SER A 72 17.18 -10.30 31.55
N LEU A 73 18.52 -10.34 31.66
CA LEU A 73 19.35 -9.22 32.12
C LEU A 73 20.72 -9.23 31.39
N PRO A 74 21.16 -8.13 30.75
CA PRO A 74 22.38 -8.11 29.94
C PRO A 74 23.65 -7.92 30.78
N ARG A 75 24.75 -8.60 30.39
CA ARG A 75 26.09 -8.36 30.95
C ARG A 75 26.76 -7.18 30.24
N VAL A 76 26.79 -6.01 30.89
CA VAL A 76 27.65 -4.90 30.46
C VAL A 76 29.03 -5.03 31.14
N ARG A 77 30.10 -4.92 30.36
CA ARG A 77 31.50 -4.92 30.84
C ARG A 77 32.07 -3.51 30.65
N VAL A 78 32.42 -2.83 31.74
CA VAL A 78 32.90 -1.44 31.74
C VAL A 78 34.42 -1.38 31.66
N ASN A 79 34.96 -0.44 30.87
CA ASN A 79 36.20 0.25 31.23
C ASN A 79 36.29 1.66 30.59
N PHE A 80 37.16 2.52 31.14
CA PHE A 80 37.06 3.99 31.02
C PHE A 80 37.86 4.63 29.87
N ASN A 81 37.41 5.83 29.43
CA ASN A 81 38.25 7.03 29.50
C ASN A 81 37.44 8.36 29.61
N PHE A 82 38.12 9.50 29.74
CA PHE A 82 37.66 10.70 30.48
C PHE A 82 37.45 12.02 29.69
N SER A 83 36.94 13.04 30.42
CA SER A 83 36.75 14.48 30.09
C SER A 83 35.46 14.87 29.34
N LYS A 84 34.76 15.97 29.69
CA LYS A 84 34.96 17.00 30.75
C LYS A 84 33.62 17.55 31.29
N ARG A 85 33.66 18.09 32.51
CA ARG A 85 32.57 18.72 33.31
C ARG A 85 32.32 20.20 32.87
N PRO A 86 31.29 20.98 33.34
CA PRO A 86 30.67 20.91 34.69
C PRO A 86 29.15 21.24 34.87
N LEU A 87 28.61 20.82 36.06
CA LEU A 87 27.68 21.53 37.00
C LEU A 87 26.45 22.30 36.43
N VAL A 88 25.24 22.35 37.00
CA VAL A 88 24.61 21.85 38.25
C VAL A 88 23.07 22.09 38.10
N LYS A 89 22.12 21.40 38.74
CA LYS A 89 22.05 20.37 39.80
C LYS A 89 20.92 19.39 39.44
N LEU A 90 20.97 18.15 39.97
CA LEU A 90 19.82 17.25 40.09
C LEU A 90 19.69 16.90 41.58
N LYS A 91 18.56 17.22 42.23
CA LYS A 91 18.39 17.04 43.69
C LYS A 91 17.05 16.37 44.07
N THR A 92 16.38 15.72 43.13
CA THR A 92 14.98 15.28 43.30
C THR A 92 14.80 13.77 43.37
N ASP A 93 15.71 12.99 42.75
CA ASP A 93 15.43 11.58 42.38
C ASP A 93 16.32 10.54 43.07
N VAL A 94 16.91 10.83 44.25
CA VAL A 94 17.82 9.91 44.96
C VAL A 94 17.36 9.56 46.38
N ASP A 95 16.64 10.44 47.08
CA ASP A 95 16.32 10.25 48.51
C ASP A 95 15.11 9.32 48.79
N ASN A 96 14.45 8.76 47.76
CA ASN A 96 13.20 7.98 47.88
C ASN A 96 13.32 6.47 47.57
N MET A 97 14.53 5.90 47.53
CA MET A 97 14.72 4.44 47.47
C MET A 97 15.38 3.89 48.74
N PHE A 98 14.64 3.03 49.45
CA PHE A 98 15.00 2.23 50.65
C PHE A 98 15.03 2.91 52.05
N SER A 99 13.88 2.86 52.74
CA SER A 99 13.72 2.14 54.03
C SER A 99 12.20 2.09 54.38
N PHE A 100 11.54 0.95 54.61
CA PHE A 100 11.51 0.15 55.85
C PHE A 100 11.32 1.02 57.13
N ARG A 101 10.41 0.75 58.08
CA ARG A 101 10.08 -0.56 58.68
C ARG A 101 8.87 -0.49 59.66
N THR A 102 7.99 -1.50 59.67
CA THR A 102 6.95 -1.82 60.72
C THR A 102 5.85 -0.77 60.97
N ARG A 103 4.63 -1.06 61.47
CA ARG A 103 3.98 -2.21 62.18
C ARG A 103 2.44 -2.10 61.92
N THR A 104 1.49 -3.04 62.16
CA THR A 104 1.45 -4.32 62.90
C THR A 104 0.38 -5.28 62.29
N VAL A 105 0.70 -6.58 62.28
CA VAL A 105 -0.14 -7.83 62.36
C VAL A 105 -1.66 -7.64 62.62
N TYR A 106 -2.58 -8.22 61.82
CA TYR A 106 -3.10 -9.59 62.03
C TYR A 106 -3.78 -10.27 60.81
N CYS A 107 -3.62 -11.60 60.72
CA CYS A 107 -4.33 -12.62 59.90
C CYS A 107 -5.08 -12.23 58.61
N ASP A 108 -4.57 -12.71 57.47
CA ASP A 108 -5.41 -13.52 56.55
C ASP A 108 -4.66 -14.75 56.04
N ILE A 109 -4.94 -15.90 56.66
CA ILE A 109 -4.60 -17.24 56.17
C ILE A 109 -5.87 -18.10 56.26
N LYS A 110 -7.01 -17.57 55.79
CA LYS A 110 -8.29 -18.31 55.76
C LYS A 110 -9.00 -18.28 54.41
N ALA A 111 -8.82 -17.26 53.58
CA ALA A 111 -9.53 -17.18 52.29
C ALA A 111 -9.09 -18.24 51.25
N LEU A 112 -7.79 -18.56 51.17
CA LEU A 112 -7.22 -19.31 50.04
C LEU A 112 -7.09 -20.84 50.25
N LEU A 113 -7.23 -21.35 51.47
CA LEU A 113 -7.11 -22.80 51.75
C LEU A 113 -8.46 -23.55 51.64
N VAL A 114 -9.58 -22.83 51.75
CA VAL A 114 -10.92 -23.44 51.90
C VAL A 114 -11.59 -23.74 50.55
N LYS A 115 -11.40 -22.90 49.52
CA LYS A 115 -12.02 -23.13 48.19
C LYS A 115 -11.36 -24.27 47.40
N THR A 116 -10.04 -24.41 47.50
CA THR A 116 -9.25 -25.38 46.72
C THR A 116 -9.47 -26.85 47.14
N ILE A 117 -10.05 -27.09 48.31
CA ILE A 117 -10.33 -28.44 48.85
C ILE A 117 -11.74 -28.93 48.46
N VAL A 118 -12.67 -28.02 48.13
CA VAL A 118 -14.10 -28.35 47.91
C VAL A 118 -14.41 -28.77 46.46
N GLN A 119 -13.62 -28.35 45.47
CA GLN A 119 -13.85 -28.67 44.05
C GLN A 119 -13.22 -29.97 43.54
N LEU A 120 -12.66 -30.82 44.43
CA LEU A 120 -11.95 -32.05 44.05
C LEU A 120 -12.64 -33.37 44.48
N PHE A 121 -13.90 -33.33 44.93
CA PHE A 121 -14.54 -34.49 45.56
C PHE A 121 -15.96 -34.86 45.09
N VAL A 122 -16.50 -34.27 44.01
CA VAL A 122 -17.87 -34.57 43.53
C VAL A 122 -17.95 -34.82 42.01
N VAL A 123 -17.20 -35.83 41.54
CA VAL A 123 -17.65 -36.66 40.40
C VAL A 123 -17.45 -38.13 40.77
N ALA A 124 -18.57 -38.82 40.99
CA ALA A 124 -18.85 -40.26 40.86
C ALA A 124 -17.74 -41.32 41.10
N LYS A 125 -18.00 -42.46 41.77
CA LYS A 125 -19.22 -43.05 42.39
C LYS A 125 -18.75 -44.32 43.14
N CYS A 126 -19.53 -44.84 44.10
CA CYS A 126 -20.10 -46.21 44.01
C CYS A 126 -20.88 -46.69 45.25
N VAL A 127 -22.18 -46.88 45.03
CA VAL A 127 -22.98 -48.08 45.37
C VAL A 127 -22.09 -49.37 45.33
N VAL A 128 -22.12 -50.31 46.29
CA VAL A 128 -22.93 -50.44 47.53
C VAL A 128 -22.44 -51.61 48.43
N LEU A 129 -23.09 -51.76 49.60
CA LEU A 129 -23.29 -52.97 50.43
C LEU A 129 -22.27 -53.36 51.54
N ARG A 130 -22.80 -53.25 52.77
CA ARG A 130 -22.92 -54.33 53.79
C ARG A 130 -21.81 -54.51 54.83
N TRP A 131 -22.03 -53.93 56.00
CA TRP A 131 -21.73 -54.59 57.29
C TRP A 131 -22.96 -55.40 57.77
N ARG A 132 -22.77 -56.39 58.66
CA ARG A 132 -23.84 -57.27 59.16
C ARG A 132 -23.72 -57.48 60.68
N CYS A 133 -24.82 -57.24 61.40
CA CYS A 133 -25.01 -57.41 62.85
C CYS A 133 -24.13 -56.48 63.72
N ARG A 134 -24.66 -55.80 64.74
CA ARG A 134 -25.34 -56.41 65.91
C ARG A 134 -26.23 -55.39 66.66
N GLY A 135 -27.34 -55.83 67.26
CA GLY A 135 -27.85 -55.28 68.54
C GLY A 135 -28.95 -54.20 68.57
N GLY A 136 -30.23 -54.62 68.63
CA GLY A 136 -31.30 -53.97 69.42
C GLY A 136 -31.96 -52.67 68.91
N GLY A 137 -33.10 -52.26 69.49
CA GLY A 137 -33.55 -50.86 69.43
C GLY A 137 -35.05 -50.49 69.29
N ALA A 138 -35.95 -51.43 68.99
CA ALA A 138 -37.42 -51.38 69.20
C ALA A 138 -38.26 -50.05 69.04
N ARG A 139 -39.36 -50.15 68.24
CA ARG A 139 -40.69 -49.45 68.30
C ARG A 139 -40.97 -48.22 67.39
N ARG A 140 -41.99 -48.44 66.53
CA ARG A 140 -43.00 -47.49 65.98
C ARG A 140 -42.46 -46.43 64.98
N ALA A 141 -43.24 -45.98 63.98
CA ALA A 141 -44.66 -46.19 63.69
C ALA A 141 -44.98 -46.62 62.24
N ARG A 142 -46.23 -47.09 62.10
CA ARG A 142 -47.04 -47.45 60.92
C ARG A 142 -47.00 -46.45 59.74
N THR A 143 -47.56 -46.70 58.55
CA THR A 143 -47.99 -47.88 57.72
C THR A 143 -48.87 -47.29 56.61
N LEU A 144 -48.60 -47.60 55.33
CA LEU A 144 -49.61 -47.89 54.29
C LEU A 144 -48.94 -48.04 52.91
N LEU A 145 -49.14 -49.18 52.24
CA LEU A 145 -48.78 -49.42 50.84
C LEU A 145 -49.59 -50.61 50.30
N VAL A 146 -50.07 -50.49 49.06
CA VAL A 146 -50.68 -51.53 48.18
C VAL A 146 -51.85 -52.36 48.77
N LEU A 147 -53.04 -52.26 48.15
CA LEU A 147 -53.58 -53.33 47.28
C LEU A 147 -55.00 -53.01 46.79
N TRP A 148 -55.17 -52.94 45.47
CA TRP A 148 -56.18 -53.72 44.74
C TRP A 148 -55.86 -53.71 43.23
N LEU A 149 -56.14 -54.81 42.53
CA LEU A 149 -55.95 -54.95 41.08
C LEU A 149 -57.09 -55.83 40.50
N SER A 150 -58.15 -55.19 39.99
CA SER A 150 -59.06 -55.70 38.96
C SER A 150 -60.26 -54.74 38.81
N GLY A 151 -60.67 -54.43 37.58
CA GLY A 151 -61.92 -53.69 37.32
C GLY A 151 -61.88 -52.70 36.15
N CYS A 152 -62.44 -53.12 35.01
CA CYS A 152 -63.14 -52.34 34.00
C CYS A 152 -62.65 -50.92 33.58
N GLY A 153 -62.16 -50.84 32.34
CA GLY A 153 -62.69 -49.93 31.32
C GLY A 153 -62.47 -48.41 31.47
N GLY A 154 -61.45 -47.88 30.79
CA GLY A 154 -61.27 -46.44 30.52
C GLY A 154 -60.58 -46.25 29.17
N GLY A 155 -61.29 -45.67 28.20
CA GLY A 155 -60.92 -45.71 26.78
C GLY A 155 -59.50 -45.23 26.44
N GLY A 156 -58.68 -46.13 25.93
CA GLY A 156 -57.47 -45.75 25.20
C GLY A 156 -57.86 -45.23 23.82
N TYR A 157 -57.69 -43.93 23.59
CA TYR A 157 -57.86 -43.33 22.26
C TYR A 157 -56.70 -43.76 21.35
N SER A 158 -56.88 -44.88 20.66
CA SER A 158 -56.15 -45.13 19.42
C SER A 158 -56.72 -44.23 18.33
N GLU A 159 -56.01 -43.19 17.91
CA GLU A 159 -56.41 -42.41 16.74
C GLU A 159 -56.47 -43.33 15.51
N GLY A 160 -57.69 -43.55 15.01
CA GLY A 160 -57.91 -44.30 13.80
C GLY A 160 -57.31 -43.54 12.62
N ARG A 161 -56.36 -44.17 11.91
CA ARG A 161 -55.75 -43.67 10.68
C ARG A 161 -56.85 -43.30 9.68
N ARG A 162 -57.14 -42.01 9.52
CA ARG A 162 -58.14 -41.52 8.56
C ARG A 162 -57.61 -41.75 7.15
N ASP A 163 -58.46 -42.25 6.28
CA ASP A 163 -58.04 -42.80 4.99
C ASP A 163 -57.81 -41.73 3.88
N GLY A 164 -57.37 -40.53 4.28
CA GLY A 164 -57.06 -39.40 3.40
C GLY A 164 -55.83 -38.59 3.83
N ASP A 165 -55.13 -38.97 4.90
CA ASP A 165 -54.09 -38.09 5.47
C ASP A 165 -52.71 -38.30 4.80
N LEU A 166 -52.12 -37.21 4.29
CA LEU A 166 -50.74 -37.11 3.81
C LEU A 166 -49.92 -36.32 4.83
N HIS A 167 -48.68 -36.75 5.10
CA HIS A 167 -47.86 -36.11 6.13
C HIS A 167 -46.45 -35.77 5.62
N ILE A 168 -45.94 -34.61 6.01
CA ILE A 168 -44.55 -34.18 5.80
C ILE A 168 -43.93 -33.74 7.13
N GLY A 169 -42.60 -33.85 7.25
CA GLY A 169 -41.85 -33.39 8.42
C GLY A 169 -41.41 -31.93 8.24
N GLY A 170 -41.37 -31.17 9.33
CA GLY A 170 -40.90 -29.79 9.35
C GLY A 170 -39.80 -29.58 10.40
N ILE A 171 -38.68 -29.01 9.98
CA ILE A 171 -37.49 -28.78 10.82
C ILE A 171 -37.20 -27.27 10.79
N PHE A 172 -37.84 -26.56 11.72
CA PHE A 172 -37.80 -25.10 11.82
C PHE A 172 -36.83 -24.70 12.96
N PRO A 173 -36.01 -23.65 12.82
CA PRO A 173 -35.21 -23.12 13.92
C PRO A 173 -36.00 -21.98 14.60
N MET A 174 -36.45 -22.20 15.84
CA MET A 174 -37.32 -21.25 16.56
C MET A 174 -36.57 -20.46 17.64
N GLU A 175 -35.72 -21.14 18.41
CA GLU A 175 -35.00 -20.61 19.56
C GLU A 175 -33.50 -20.93 19.46
N GLY A 176 -32.61 -20.06 19.97
CA GLY A 176 -31.20 -20.43 20.12
C GLY A 176 -30.32 -19.30 20.64
N GLU A 177 -29.12 -19.65 21.12
CA GLU A 177 -28.07 -18.69 21.48
C GLU A 177 -27.14 -18.34 20.30
N GLY A 178 -27.37 -18.97 19.14
CA GLY A 178 -26.66 -18.71 17.88
C GLY A 178 -27.33 -19.43 16.70
N GLY A 179 -26.90 -19.12 15.48
CA GLY A 179 -27.54 -19.59 14.25
C GLY A 179 -28.83 -18.81 13.89
N TRP A 180 -29.31 -19.00 12.65
CA TRP A 180 -30.48 -18.32 12.09
C TRP A 180 -31.79 -18.91 12.63
N GLN A 181 -32.61 -18.09 13.29
CA GLN A 181 -33.87 -18.48 13.94
C GLN A 181 -35.09 -18.15 13.08
N GLY A 182 -34.94 -18.21 11.75
CA GLY A 182 -35.98 -17.84 10.80
C GLY A 182 -37.24 -18.71 10.80
N GLY A 183 -37.31 -19.76 11.62
CA GLY A 183 -38.56 -20.49 11.88
C GLY A 183 -39.64 -19.61 12.50
N GLN A 184 -39.26 -18.54 13.21
CA GLN A 184 -40.20 -17.60 13.85
C GLN A 184 -41.25 -17.03 12.88
N ALA A 185 -40.85 -16.61 11.68
CA ALA A 185 -41.79 -16.24 10.61
C ALA A 185 -42.06 -17.36 9.59
N CYS A 186 -41.08 -18.22 9.28
CA CYS A 186 -41.26 -19.27 8.28
C CYS A 186 -42.24 -20.38 8.70
N LYS A 187 -42.39 -20.67 10.00
CA LYS A 187 -43.38 -21.65 10.48
C LYS A 187 -44.83 -21.15 10.29
N PRO A 188 -45.23 -19.95 10.78
CA PRO A 188 -46.53 -19.36 10.46
C PRO A 188 -46.81 -19.28 8.96
N ALA A 189 -45.82 -18.92 8.13
CA ALA A 189 -45.98 -18.88 6.68
C ALA A 189 -46.25 -20.27 6.07
N ALA A 190 -45.55 -21.32 6.51
CA ALA A 190 -45.82 -22.68 6.09
C ALA A 190 -47.19 -23.20 6.56
N GLU A 191 -47.67 -22.75 7.74
CA GLU A 191 -49.01 -23.09 8.27
C GLU A 191 -50.13 -22.36 7.52
N LEU A 192 -49.91 -21.11 7.10
CA LEU A 192 -50.83 -20.38 6.20
C LEU A 192 -50.95 -21.09 4.83
N ALA A 193 -49.83 -21.50 4.23
CA ALA A 193 -49.85 -22.28 2.99
C ALA A 193 -50.55 -23.64 3.17
N LEU A 194 -50.38 -24.28 4.32
CA LEU A 194 -51.03 -25.55 4.65
C LEU A 194 -52.56 -25.40 4.73
N ALA A 195 -53.06 -24.27 5.25
CA ALA A 195 -54.49 -23.97 5.22
C ALA A 195 -54.99 -23.80 3.78
N ASP A 196 -54.35 -22.91 3.01
CA ASP A 196 -54.76 -22.55 1.64
C ASP A 196 -54.73 -23.76 0.68
N VAL A 197 -53.77 -24.67 0.84
CA VAL A 197 -53.67 -25.93 0.08
C VAL A 197 -54.79 -26.90 0.44
N ASN A 198 -55.20 -26.98 1.71
CA ASN A 198 -56.24 -27.91 2.18
C ASN A 198 -57.68 -27.38 1.99
N GLU A 199 -57.86 -26.10 1.66
CA GLU A 199 -59.15 -25.51 1.32
C GLU A 199 -59.53 -25.74 -0.15
N ARG A 200 -58.53 -25.88 -1.04
CA ARG A 200 -58.75 -26.13 -2.47
C ARG A 200 -59.17 -27.56 -2.77
N LEU A 201 -60.34 -27.71 -3.40
CA LEU A 201 -60.94 -29.00 -3.79
C LEU A 201 -60.34 -29.57 -5.09
N ASP A 202 -59.79 -28.69 -5.93
CA ASP A 202 -59.07 -28.95 -7.18
C ASP A 202 -57.65 -29.48 -7.00
N LEU A 203 -57.14 -29.49 -5.76
CA LEU A 203 -55.77 -29.86 -5.42
C LEU A 203 -55.76 -30.99 -4.38
N LEU A 204 -54.98 -32.04 -4.61
CA LEU A 204 -54.89 -33.22 -3.74
C LEU A 204 -56.27 -33.86 -3.43
N SER A 205 -57.19 -33.86 -4.41
CA SER A 205 -58.59 -34.28 -4.21
C SER A 205 -58.69 -35.66 -3.53
N GLY A 206 -59.46 -35.73 -2.44
CA GLY A 206 -59.59 -36.93 -1.61
C GLY A 206 -58.53 -37.08 -0.49
N PHE A 207 -57.58 -36.15 -0.39
CA PHE A 207 -56.53 -36.13 0.63
C PHE A 207 -56.50 -34.83 1.43
N LYS A 208 -55.77 -34.84 2.56
CA LYS A 208 -55.39 -33.65 3.33
C LYS A 208 -53.92 -33.69 3.72
N LEU A 209 -53.22 -32.57 3.59
CA LEU A 209 -51.80 -32.43 3.92
C LEU A 209 -51.61 -31.97 5.38
N TYR A 210 -50.64 -32.55 6.08
CA TYR A 210 -50.30 -32.23 7.47
C TYR A 210 -48.79 -32.06 7.65
N ILE A 211 -48.37 -31.01 8.36
CA ILE A 211 -46.96 -30.76 8.72
C ILE A 211 -46.72 -31.16 10.17
N HIS A 212 -45.72 -32.02 10.40
CA HIS A 212 -45.25 -32.39 11.74
C HIS A 212 -43.97 -31.60 12.04
N SER A 213 -44.08 -30.50 12.80
CA SER A 213 -42.98 -29.54 13.01
C SER A 213 -42.30 -29.69 14.38
N ASN A 214 -40.96 -29.61 14.40
CA ASN A 214 -40.14 -29.60 15.61
C ASN A 214 -39.03 -28.55 15.49
N ASP A 215 -38.64 -27.98 16.64
CA ASP A 215 -37.53 -27.03 16.73
C ASP A 215 -36.16 -27.71 16.61
N SER A 216 -35.28 -27.10 15.82
CA SER A 216 -33.91 -27.55 15.52
C SER A 216 -32.82 -26.61 16.03
N LYS A 217 -33.17 -25.40 16.48
CA LYS A 217 -32.25 -24.35 16.98
C LYS A 217 -31.10 -23.96 16.02
N CYS A 218 -31.21 -24.32 14.74
CA CYS A 218 -30.14 -24.27 13.74
C CYS A 218 -28.89 -25.13 14.10
N GLU A 219 -29.01 -26.05 15.07
CA GLU A 219 -27.93 -26.97 15.45
C GLU A 219 -27.98 -28.29 14.65
N PRO A 220 -26.90 -28.70 13.97
CA PRO A 220 -26.84 -29.98 13.24
C PRO A 220 -27.20 -31.22 14.07
N GLY A 221 -26.73 -31.29 15.32
CA GLY A 221 -26.98 -32.43 16.21
C GLY A 221 -28.45 -32.56 16.61
N LEU A 222 -29.10 -31.43 16.94
CA LEU A 222 -30.52 -31.40 17.26
C LEU A 222 -31.37 -31.60 16.00
N GLY A 223 -31.03 -30.99 14.88
CA GLY A 223 -31.69 -31.21 13.58
C GLY A 223 -31.67 -32.67 13.13
N ALA A 224 -30.56 -33.37 13.34
CA ALA A 224 -30.48 -34.82 13.12
C ALA A 224 -31.40 -35.60 14.08
N SER A 225 -31.39 -35.27 15.39
CA SER A 225 -32.27 -35.89 16.39
C SER A 225 -33.76 -35.71 16.04
N VAL A 226 -34.14 -34.50 15.60
CA VAL A 226 -35.48 -34.16 15.10
C VAL A 226 -35.84 -34.99 13.86
N MET A 227 -34.92 -35.12 12.89
CA MET A 227 -35.11 -36.00 11.74
C MET A 227 -35.38 -37.45 12.18
N TYR A 228 -34.56 -38.02 13.06
CA TYR A 228 -34.80 -39.38 13.57
C TYR A 228 -36.15 -39.52 14.28
N ASN A 229 -36.55 -38.53 15.10
CA ASN A 229 -37.86 -38.49 15.75
C ASN A 229 -39.00 -38.50 14.72
N LEU A 230 -38.93 -37.62 13.71
CA LEU A 230 -39.93 -37.52 12.63
C LEU A 230 -40.00 -38.80 11.78
N LEU A 231 -38.88 -39.48 11.52
CA LEU A 231 -38.84 -40.67 10.67
C LEU A 231 -39.33 -41.94 11.35
N TYR A 232 -38.96 -42.17 12.61
CA TYR A 232 -39.21 -43.41 13.33
C TYR A 232 -40.53 -43.44 14.10
N ASN A 233 -41.11 -42.28 14.43
CA ASN A 233 -42.42 -42.20 15.05
C ASN A 233 -43.54 -41.99 14.00
N PRO A 234 -44.69 -42.69 14.12
CA PRO A 234 -45.81 -42.52 13.21
C PRO A 234 -46.43 -41.11 13.32
N PRO A 235 -47.18 -40.65 12.30
CA PRO A 235 -47.38 -41.30 11.00
C PRO A 235 -46.13 -41.22 10.11
N GLN A 236 -46.11 -41.93 8.97
CA GLN A 236 -44.99 -41.88 8.03
C GLN A 236 -44.98 -40.56 7.23
N LYS A 237 -43.78 -39.97 7.04
CA LYS A 237 -43.59 -38.71 6.31
C LYS A 237 -43.17 -38.99 4.87
N LEU A 238 -43.68 -38.20 3.92
CA LEU A 238 -43.40 -38.30 2.48
C LEU A 238 -42.19 -37.45 2.03
N LEU A 239 -41.93 -36.37 2.75
CA LEU A 239 -40.93 -35.35 2.44
C LEU A 239 -40.55 -34.61 3.74
N LEU A 240 -39.36 -34.01 3.77
CA LEU A 240 -38.89 -33.16 4.88
C LEU A 240 -38.69 -31.71 4.41
N LEU A 241 -39.27 -30.76 5.13
CA LEU A 241 -38.97 -29.33 5.05
C LEU A 241 -37.89 -28.99 6.10
N ALA A 242 -36.87 -28.22 5.72
CA ALA A 242 -35.81 -27.81 6.64
C ALA A 242 -35.34 -26.37 6.38
N GLY A 243 -35.01 -25.66 7.46
CA GLY A 243 -34.62 -24.24 7.42
C GLY A 243 -33.14 -24.00 7.17
N CYS A 244 -32.37 -23.90 8.25
CA CYS A 244 -31.02 -23.35 8.22
C CYS A 244 -29.98 -24.28 7.53
N SER A 245 -28.99 -23.68 6.87
CA SER A 245 -28.02 -24.37 6.01
C SER A 245 -27.33 -25.59 6.64
N THR A 246 -26.82 -25.46 7.86
CA THR A 246 -26.04 -26.52 8.55
C THR A 246 -26.91 -27.75 8.90
N VAL A 247 -28.18 -27.50 9.27
CA VAL A 247 -29.21 -28.52 9.46
C VAL A 247 -29.59 -29.16 8.12
N CYS A 248 -29.80 -28.36 7.07
CA CYS A 248 -30.10 -28.86 5.72
C CYS A 248 -28.98 -29.77 5.16
N THR A 249 -27.71 -29.42 5.33
CA THR A 249 -26.56 -30.28 4.99
C THR A 249 -26.69 -31.65 5.67
N THR A 250 -26.94 -31.65 6.98
CA THR A 250 -27.02 -32.87 7.80
C THR A 250 -28.23 -33.74 7.43
N VAL A 251 -29.40 -33.12 7.26
CA VAL A 251 -30.66 -33.80 6.94
C VAL A 251 -30.63 -34.37 5.51
N ALA A 252 -30.14 -33.63 4.52
CA ALA A 252 -30.09 -34.08 3.13
C ALA A 252 -29.00 -35.12 2.86
N GLU A 253 -27.86 -35.04 3.54
CA GLU A 253 -26.82 -36.08 3.50
C GLU A 253 -27.39 -37.44 4.01
N ALA A 254 -28.28 -37.40 5.01
CA ALA A 254 -28.94 -38.60 5.56
C ALA A 254 -30.17 -39.07 4.75
N ALA A 255 -31.02 -38.15 4.25
CA ALA A 255 -32.35 -38.47 3.71
C ALA A 255 -32.32 -39.42 2.49
N LYS A 256 -31.25 -39.38 1.70
CA LYS A 256 -31.01 -40.31 0.58
C LYS A 256 -31.04 -41.78 0.99
N MET A 257 -30.72 -42.11 2.25
CA MET A 257 -30.78 -43.48 2.79
C MET A 257 -32.19 -44.02 3.04
N TRP A 258 -33.19 -43.12 3.13
CA TRP A 258 -34.61 -43.43 3.27
C TRP A 258 -35.43 -43.11 2.01
N ASN A 259 -34.75 -42.90 0.87
CA ASN A 259 -35.34 -42.44 -0.40
C ASN A 259 -36.22 -41.17 -0.22
N LEU A 260 -35.87 -40.28 0.71
CA LEU A 260 -36.66 -39.10 1.02
C LEU A 260 -36.16 -37.85 0.30
N MET A 261 -37.12 -37.08 -0.20
CA MET A 261 -36.88 -35.72 -0.70
C MET A 261 -36.77 -34.74 0.48
N VAL A 262 -35.89 -33.76 0.33
CA VAL A 262 -35.73 -32.65 1.28
C VAL A 262 -35.90 -31.35 0.52
N LEU A 263 -36.85 -30.51 0.91
CA LEU A 263 -37.05 -29.18 0.35
C LEU A 263 -36.67 -28.12 1.39
N CYS A 264 -35.51 -27.49 1.18
CA CYS A 264 -34.99 -26.50 2.11
C CYS A 264 -35.50 -25.10 1.80
N TYR A 265 -36.11 -24.42 2.78
CA TYR A 265 -36.75 -23.11 2.58
C TYR A 265 -35.87 -21.92 2.97
N GLY A 266 -34.80 -22.14 3.78
CA GLY A 266 -33.90 -21.08 4.27
C GLY A 266 -32.40 -21.35 4.04
N ALA A 267 -32.05 -22.38 3.26
CA ALA A 267 -30.67 -22.85 3.16
C ALA A 267 -29.92 -22.23 1.98
N SER A 268 -29.08 -21.25 2.25
CA SER A 268 -28.29 -20.50 1.25
C SER A 268 -26.92 -21.11 0.88
N SER A 269 -26.41 -22.11 1.63
CA SER A 269 -25.03 -22.64 1.44
C SER A 269 -24.78 -23.13 0.01
N PRO A 270 -23.72 -22.67 -0.68
CA PRO A 270 -23.28 -23.19 -1.97
C PRO A 270 -23.01 -24.70 -1.98
N ALA A 271 -22.59 -25.27 -0.85
CA ALA A 271 -22.25 -26.70 -0.76
C ALA A 271 -23.44 -27.63 -1.07
N LEU A 272 -24.68 -27.16 -0.88
CA LEU A 272 -25.90 -27.93 -1.12
C LEU A 272 -26.22 -28.17 -2.60
N SER A 273 -25.59 -27.41 -3.52
CA SER A 273 -25.74 -27.58 -4.97
C SER A 273 -25.05 -28.85 -5.52
N ASP A 274 -24.26 -29.56 -4.70
CA ASP A 274 -23.58 -30.80 -5.07
C ASP A 274 -24.57 -31.97 -5.17
N ARG A 275 -25.02 -32.26 -6.39
CA ARG A 275 -25.91 -33.39 -6.71
C ARG A 275 -25.34 -34.78 -6.41
N ALA A 276 -24.02 -34.95 -6.33
CA ALA A 276 -23.43 -36.24 -5.97
C ALA A 276 -23.53 -36.52 -4.46
N ARG A 277 -23.48 -35.46 -3.63
CA ARG A 277 -23.72 -35.55 -2.18
C ARG A 277 -25.20 -35.47 -1.81
N PHE A 278 -25.96 -34.60 -2.47
CA PHE A 278 -27.35 -34.25 -2.14
C PHE A 278 -28.31 -34.56 -3.31
N PRO A 279 -28.47 -35.84 -3.71
CA PRO A 279 -29.26 -36.21 -4.89
C PRO A 279 -30.77 -35.94 -4.73
N THR A 280 -31.28 -35.87 -3.49
CA THR A 280 -32.72 -35.71 -3.18
C THR A 280 -33.08 -34.36 -2.58
N LEU A 281 -32.17 -33.37 -2.62
CA LEU A 281 -32.40 -32.01 -2.15
C LEU A 281 -33.02 -31.12 -3.24
N PHE A 282 -33.93 -30.24 -2.84
CA PHE A 282 -34.29 -29.02 -3.57
C PHE A 282 -34.33 -27.85 -2.59
N ARG A 283 -34.34 -26.60 -3.07
CA ARG A 283 -34.56 -25.43 -2.20
C ARG A 283 -35.30 -24.29 -2.88
N THR A 284 -36.25 -23.69 -2.16
CA THR A 284 -36.91 -22.43 -2.57
C THR A 284 -36.06 -21.21 -2.23
N HIS A 285 -35.09 -21.34 -1.32
CA HIS A 285 -34.04 -20.33 -1.13
C HIS A 285 -33.01 -20.37 -2.28
N PRO A 286 -32.64 -19.24 -2.90
CA PRO A 286 -31.54 -19.18 -3.87
C PRO A 286 -30.18 -19.55 -3.26
N SER A 287 -29.23 -20.02 -4.08
CA SER A 287 -27.85 -20.27 -3.64
C SER A 287 -27.07 -18.95 -3.49
N ALA A 288 -26.23 -18.81 -2.46
CA ALA A 288 -25.45 -17.58 -2.22
C ALA A 288 -24.47 -17.24 -3.36
N THR A 289 -24.14 -18.21 -4.24
CA THR A 289 -23.36 -17.97 -5.47
C THR A 289 -24.09 -17.09 -6.48
N VAL A 290 -25.43 -16.96 -6.43
CA VAL A 290 -26.21 -16.16 -7.40
C VAL A 290 -25.77 -14.69 -7.44
N HIS A 291 -25.24 -14.16 -6.33
CA HIS A 291 -24.70 -12.82 -6.22
C HIS A 291 -23.35 -12.63 -6.96
N ASN A 292 -22.57 -13.70 -7.17
CA ASN A 292 -21.22 -13.60 -7.70
C ASN A 292 -21.19 -13.21 -9.19
N PRO A 293 -21.95 -13.85 -10.10
CA PRO A 293 -22.13 -13.36 -11.47
C PRO A 293 -22.55 -11.88 -11.53
N THR A 294 -23.50 -11.46 -10.68
CA THR A 294 -23.96 -10.07 -10.58
C THR A 294 -22.83 -9.10 -10.21
N ARG A 295 -22.03 -9.44 -9.18
CA ARG A 295 -20.86 -8.64 -8.76
C ARG A 295 -19.84 -8.51 -9.87
N ILE A 296 -19.54 -9.60 -10.60
CA ILE A 296 -18.64 -9.57 -11.75
C ILE A 296 -19.18 -8.68 -12.87
N LYS A 297 -20.48 -8.76 -13.19
CA LYS A 297 -21.12 -7.92 -14.22
C LYS A 297 -21.05 -6.43 -13.86
N LEU A 298 -21.20 -6.10 -12.57
CA LEU A 298 -21.04 -4.73 -12.04
C LEU A 298 -19.59 -4.25 -12.14
N MET A 299 -18.61 -5.07 -11.75
CA MET A 299 -17.18 -4.76 -11.90
C MET A 299 -16.83 -4.50 -13.38
N GLN A 300 -17.36 -5.31 -14.30
CA GLN A 300 -17.21 -5.10 -15.74
C GLN A 300 -17.88 -3.79 -16.22
N LYS A 301 -19.10 -3.48 -15.79
CA LYS A 301 -19.81 -2.22 -16.12
C LYS A 301 -19.03 -0.97 -15.68
N PHE A 302 -18.43 -1.01 -14.48
CA PHE A 302 -17.71 0.13 -13.90
C PHE A 302 -16.19 0.13 -14.22
N GLY A 303 -15.69 -0.86 -14.97
CA GLY A 303 -14.28 -0.94 -15.36
C GLY A 303 -13.32 -1.34 -14.23
N TRP A 304 -13.83 -1.92 -13.14
CA TRP A 304 -13.03 -2.38 -12.01
C TRP A 304 -12.36 -3.72 -12.32
N SER A 305 -11.02 -3.72 -12.31
CA SER A 305 -10.20 -4.90 -12.62
C SER A 305 -9.41 -5.43 -11.42
N ARG A 306 -9.46 -4.73 -10.28
CA ARG A 306 -8.67 -5.00 -9.07
C ARG A 306 -9.54 -4.86 -7.81
N ILE A 307 -9.73 -5.93 -7.06
CA ILE A 307 -10.62 -5.99 -5.89
C ILE A 307 -9.94 -6.58 -4.66
N ALA A 308 -10.55 -6.42 -3.49
CA ALA A 308 -10.21 -7.16 -2.27
C ALA A 308 -11.45 -7.85 -1.67
N ILE A 309 -11.22 -8.89 -0.87
CA ILE A 309 -12.29 -9.69 -0.24
C ILE A 309 -12.08 -9.70 1.27
N LEU A 310 -13.15 -9.42 2.03
CA LEU A 310 -13.19 -9.51 3.49
C LEU A 310 -14.35 -10.42 3.90
N GLN A 311 -14.03 -11.53 4.56
CA GLN A 311 -15.04 -12.52 4.97
C GLN A 311 -14.99 -12.87 6.46
N GLN A 312 -16.14 -13.21 7.03
CA GLN A 312 -16.21 -13.99 8.28
C GLN A 312 -15.90 -15.47 7.97
N ALA A 313 -15.39 -16.20 8.96
CA ALA A 313 -14.94 -17.59 8.82
C ALA A 313 -16.07 -18.65 8.85
N GLU A 314 -17.20 -18.38 8.20
CA GLU A 314 -18.36 -19.29 8.13
C GLU A 314 -18.35 -20.12 6.83
N GLU A 315 -18.87 -21.36 6.88
CA GLU A 315 -18.96 -22.27 5.71
C GLU A 315 -19.57 -21.60 4.47
N VAL A 316 -20.68 -20.87 4.66
CA VAL A 316 -21.42 -20.19 3.59
C VAL A 316 -20.57 -19.11 2.93
N PHE A 317 -19.81 -18.33 3.71
CA PHE A 317 -18.98 -17.25 3.16
C PHE A 317 -17.69 -17.79 2.55
N ILE A 318 -17.06 -18.82 3.15
CA ILE A 318 -15.87 -19.49 2.60
C ILE A 318 -16.16 -20.03 1.20
N SER A 319 -17.22 -20.82 1.04
CA SER A 319 -17.61 -21.41 -0.24
C SER A 319 -18.11 -20.36 -1.26
N THR A 320 -18.77 -19.28 -0.81
CA THR A 320 -19.14 -18.16 -1.69
C THR A 320 -17.91 -17.40 -2.20
N VAL A 321 -16.83 -17.30 -1.41
CA VAL A 321 -15.58 -16.68 -1.85
C VAL A 321 -14.81 -17.57 -2.84
N GLU A 322 -14.77 -18.88 -2.63
CA GLU A 322 -14.10 -19.81 -3.55
C GLU A 322 -14.73 -19.80 -4.96
N ASP A 323 -16.06 -19.71 -5.04
CA ASP A 323 -16.77 -19.46 -6.30
C ASP A 323 -16.45 -18.08 -6.90
N LEU A 324 -16.43 -17.02 -6.08
CA LEU A 324 -16.08 -15.66 -6.52
C LEU A 324 -14.64 -15.59 -7.06
N GLU A 325 -13.68 -16.26 -6.42
CA GLU A 325 -12.29 -16.38 -6.89
C GLU A 325 -12.23 -17.07 -8.27
N ALA A 326 -12.97 -18.17 -8.43
CA ALA A 326 -13.07 -18.86 -9.73
C ALA A 326 -13.72 -17.98 -10.81
N HIS A 327 -14.69 -17.14 -10.45
CA HIS A 327 -15.35 -16.21 -11.37
C HIS A 327 -14.49 -14.98 -11.71
N CYS A 328 -13.79 -14.37 -10.75
CA CYS A 328 -12.82 -13.29 -10.99
C CYS A 328 -11.72 -13.75 -11.95
N LYS A 329 -11.19 -14.96 -11.75
CA LYS A 329 -10.16 -15.56 -12.61
C LYS A 329 -10.62 -15.79 -14.05
N LYS A 330 -11.90 -16.13 -14.27
CA LYS A 330 -12.51 -16.23 -15.63
C LYS A 330 -12.68 -14.83 -16.26
N ALA A 331 -13.02 -13.83 -15.46
CA ALA A 331 -13.30 -12.47 -15.91
C ALA A 331 -12.06 -11.58 -16.10
N GLY A 332 -10.87 -12.05 -15.70
CA GLY A 332 -9.62 -11.26 -15.74
C GLY A 332 -9.47 -10.25 -14.61
N ILE A 333 -10.21 -10.42 -13.51
CA ILE A 333 -10.20 -9.53 -12.34
C ILE A 333 -9.18 -10.03 -11.30
N GLU A 334 -8.28 -9.15 -10.89
CA GLU A 334 -7.24 -9.39 -9.88
C GLU A 334 -7.82 -9.27 -8.45
N ILE A 335 -7.54 -10.24 -7.60
CA ILE A 335 -7.83 -10.18 -6.16
C ILE A 335 -6.53 -9.84 -5.43
N VAL A 336 -6.44 -8.61 -4.93
CA VAL A 336 -5.25 -8.04 -4.26
C VAL A 336 -4.96 -8.75 -2.94
N THR A 337 -6.03 -9.01 -2.17
CA THR A 337 -5.96 -9.63 -0.86
C THR A 337 -7.31 -10.23 -0.50
N ARG A 338 -7.26 -11.41 0.11
CA ARG A 338 -8.37 -12.04 0.84
C ARG A 338 -8.03 -11.96 2.32
N GLN A 339 -8.93 -11.42 3.12
CA GLN A 339 -8.81 -11.35 4.58
C GLN A 339 -9.99 -12.10 5.21
N SER A 340 -9.72 -12.83 6.28
CA SER A 340 -10.71 -13.64 7.01
C SER A 340 -10.60 -13.41 8.51
N PHE A 341 -11.74 -13.23 9.18
CA PHE A 341 -11.80 -13.07 10.64
C PHE A 341 -12.87 -13.96 11.27
N LEU A 342 -12.74 -14.24 12.57
CA LEU A 342 -13.77 -14.97 13.34
C LEU A 342 -14.69 -13.99 14.09
N SER A 343 -14.11 -13.04 14.85
CA SER A 343 -14.86 -12.22 15.80
C SER A 343 -14.44 -10.74 15.83
N ASP A 344 -13.14 -10.46 15.69
CA ASP A 344 -12.56 -9.12 15.59
C ASP A 344 -12.08 -8.86 14.14
N PRO A 345 -12.63 -7.85 13.43
CA PRO A 345 -12.21 -7.49 12.08
C PRO A 345 -11.04 -6.49 12.03
N ALA A 346 -10.59 -5.91 13.15
CA ALA A 346 -9.72 -4.72 13.14
C ALA A 346 -8.40 -4.91 12.38
N ASP A 347 -7.66 -6.00 12.61
CA ASP A 347 -6.42 -6.28 11.87
C ASP A 347 -6.66 -6.62 10.39
N ALA A 348 -7.81 -7.23 10.05
CA ALA A 348 -8.20 -7.51 8.68
C ALA A 348 -8.48 -6.20 7.91
N VAL A 349 -9.27 -5.30 8.48
CA VAL A 349 -9.59 -3.97 7.92
C VAL A 349 -8.31 -3.12 7.80
N ARG A 350 -7.44 -3.15 8.81
CA ARG A 350 -6.11 -2.51 8.78
C ARG A 350 -5.21 -3.02 7.65
N ASN A 351 -5.29 -4.31 7.32
CA ASN A 351 -4.55 -4.89 6.20
C ASN A 351 -5.14 -4.50 4.84
N LEU A 352 -6.45 -4.32 4.69
CA LEU A 352 -7.03 -3.75 3.46
C LEU A 352 -6.44 -2.37 3.15
N ARG A 353 -6.36 -1.49 4.15
CA ARG A 353 -5.74 -0.15 4.02
C ARG A 353 -4.27 -0.23 3.62
N ARG A 354 -3.52 -1.23 4.08
CA ARG A 354 -2.09 -1.42 3.74
C ARG A 354 -1.86 -1.85 2.29
N GLN A 355 -2.88 -2.33 1.58
CA GLN A 355 -2.76 -2.89 0.22
C GLN A 355 -3.34 -1.99 -0.89
N ASP A 356 -3.74 -0.75 -0.57
CA ASP A 356 -4.52 0.14 -1.45
C ASP A 356 -5.76 -0.60 -2.03
N ALA A 357 -6.52 -1.27 -1.15
CA ALA A 357 -7.76 -1.93 -1.50
C ALA A 357 -8.90 -0.90 -1.57
N ARG A 358 -9.47 -0.71 -2.76
CA ARG A 358 -10.47 0.34 -3.04
C ARG A 358 -11.86 -0.20 -3.33
N VAL A 359 -11.96 -1.27 -4.13
CA VAL A 359 -13.21 -2.03 -4.34
C VAL A 359 -13.16 -3.27 -3.46
N ILE A 360 -14.07 -3.39 -2.49
CA ILE A 360 -14.01 -4.37 -1.41
C ILE A 360 -15.32 -5.16 -1.35
N VAL A 361 -15.25 -6.49 -1.34
CA VAL A 361 -16.41 -7.38 -1.17
C VAL A 361 -16.46 -7.93 0.26
N GLY A 362 -17.48 -7.53 1.02
CA GLY A 362 -17.76 -7.96 2.38
C GLY A 362 -18.74 -9.13 2.44
N LEU A 363 -18.37 -10.21 3.13
CA LEU A 363 -19.17 -11.43 3.28
C LEU A 363 -19.17 -11.93 4.73
N PHE A 364 -20.16 -11.47 5.50
CA PHE A 364 -20.27 -11.69 6.94
C PHE A 364 -21.73 -11.51 7.41
N TYR A 365 -22.04 -11.86 8.66
CA TYR A 365 -23.37 -11.62 9.26
C TYR A 365 -23.51 -10.19 9.80
N VAL A 366 -24.74 -9.72 10.01
CA VAL A 366 -25.05 -8.29 10.30
C VAL A 366 -24.35 -7.73 11.56
N VAL A 367 -24.19 -8.54 12.61
CA VAL A 367 -23.42 -8.18 13.84
C VAL A 367 -21.94 -7.93 13.51
N ALA A 368 -21.37 -8.78 12.66
CA ALA A 368 -20.00 -8.61 12.18
C ALA A 368 -19.89 -7.44 11.18
N ALA A 369 -20.93 -7.18 10.38
CA ALA A 369 -20.99 -6.03 9.48
C ALA A 369 -20.89 -4.71 10.25
N ARG A 370 -21.62 -4.54 11.37
CA ARG A 370 -21.53 -3.32 12.21
C ARG A 370 -20.13 -3.13 12.78
N ARG A 371 -19.46 -4.21 13.22
CA ARG A 371 -18.08 -4.16 13.70
C ARG A 371 -17.07 -3.80 12.60
N VAL A 372 -17.21 -4.39 11.41
CA VAL A 372 -16.40 -4.05 10.23
C VAL A 372 -16.58 -2.57 9.89
N LEU A 373 -17.82 -2.07 9.85
CA LEU A 373 -18.15 -0.69 9.47
C LEU A 373 -17.57 0.35 10.44
N CYS A 374 -17.60 0.07 11.76
CA CYS A 374 -16.95 0.92 12.76
C CYS A 374 -15.42 0.96 12.58
N GLU A 375 -14.77 -0.16 12.25
CA GLU A 375 -13.34 -0.18 11.91
C GLU A 375 -13.03 0.48 10.56
N VAL A 376 -13.96 0.43 9.59
CA VAL A 376 -13.88 1.16 8.31
C VAL A 376 -13.92 2.67 8.53
N TYR A 377 -14.76 3.16 9.45
CA TYR A 377 -14.75 4.55 9.90
C TYR A 377 -13.40 4.92 10.55
N LYS A 378 -13.00 4.20 11.61
CA LYS A 378 -11.73 4.39 12.34
C LYS A 378 -10.51 4.39 11.41
N HIS A 379 -10.51 3.56 10.36
CA HIS A 379 -9.44 3.49 9.37
C HIS A 379 -9.64 4.35 8.11
N ARG A 380 -10.74 5.10 7.96
CA ARG A 380 -11.07 5.94 6.78
C ARG A 380 -11.00 5.19 5.45
N LEU A 381 -11.72 4.08 5.36
CA LEU A 381 -11.88 3.25 4.15
C LEU A 381 -13.25 3.47 3.48
N TYR A 382 -13.74 4.72 3.45
CA TYR A 382 -15.07 5.11 2.98
C TYR A 382 -15.03 6.41 2.17
N GLY A 383 -16.16 6.81 1.57
CA GLY A 383 -16.28 8.01 0.74
C GLY A 383 -15.71 7.85 -0.68
N LYS A 384 -15.49 8.97 -1.38
CA LYS A 384 -15.20 9.07 -2.84
C LYS A 384 -14.10 8.14 -3.42
N SER A 385 -13.23 7.60 -2.58
CA SER A 385 -12.06 6.81 -2.94
C SER A 385 -12.27 5.29 -2.86
N TYR A 386 -13.40 4.83 -2.30
CA TYR A 386 -13.68 3.43 -1.96
C TYR A 386 -15.09 3.00 -2.38
N VAL A 387 -15.28 1.70 -2.61
CA VAL A 387 -16.59 1.06 -2.86
C VAL A 387 -16.67 -0.22 -2.06
N TRP A 388 -17.72 -0.36 -1.26
CA TRP A 388 -18.03 -1.58 -0.53
C TRP A 388 -19.21 -2.30 -1.17
N PHE A 389 -19.08 -3.62 -1.35
CA PHE A 389 -20.20 -4.52 -1.57
C PHE A 389 -20.56 -5.22 -0.26
N PHE A 390 -21.79 -5.05 0.20
CA PHE A 390 -22.39 -5.82 1.29
C PHE A 390 -23.43 -6.83 0.74
N ILE A 391 -24.05 -7.62 1.61
CA ILE A 391 -25.14 -8.54 1.25
C ILE A 391 -26.47 -7.83 1.54
N GLY A 392 -27.44 -7.91 0.63
CA GLY A 392 -28.65 -7.07 0.69
C GLY A 392 -29.75 -7.51 1.66
N TRP A 393 -29.70 -8.73 2.22
CA TRP A 393 -30.78 -9.28 3.06
C TRP A 393 -30.84 -8.70 4.48
N TYR A 394 -29.98 -7.73 4.82
CA TYR A 394 -30.00 -7.06 6.12
C TYR A 394 -31.20 -6.11 6.25
N GLU A 395 -31.62 -5.83 7.48
CA GLU A 395 -32.69 -4.87 7.81
C GLU A 395 -32.37 -3.45 7.29
N ASP A 396 -33.40 -2.69 6.92
CA ASP A 396 -33.25 -1.24 6.68
C ASP A 396 -32.70 -0.55 7.94
N ASN A 397 -31.68 0.30 7.77
CA ASN A 397 -30.93 0.95 8.86
C ASN A 397 -30.13 -0.02 9.78
N TRP A 398 -29.82 -1.25 9.36
CA TRP A 398 -29.03 -2.22 10.15
C TRP A 398 -27.72 -1.66 10.75
N PHE A 399 -27.13 -0.64 10.14
CA PHE A 399 -25.88 -0.02 10.58
C PHE A 399 -26.03 0.92 11.79
N GLU A 400 -27.26 1.32 12.14
CA GLU A 400 -27.55 2.19 13.30
C GLU A 400 -28.13 1.43 14.50
N THR A 401 -28.66 0.21 14.28
CA THR A 401 -29.34 -0.56 15.32
C THR A 401 -28.38 -1.34 16.22
N ASN A 402 -28.79 -1.54 17.48
CA ASN A 402 -28.15 -2.41 18.49
C ASN A 402 -26.68 -2.11 18.89
N LEU A 403 -26.08 -1.01 18.42
CA LEU A 403 -24.66 -0.64 18.67
C LEU A 403 -24.23 -0.75 20.15
N GLU A 404 -25.03 -0.21 21.08
CA GLU A 404 -24.75 -0.27 22.52
C GLU A 404 -24.78 -1.70 23.08
N LYS A 405 -25.71 -2.55 22.60
CA LYS A 405 -25.85 -3.95 23.05
C LYS A 405 -24.71 -4.83 22.57
N GLU A 406 -24.16 -4.51 21.40
CA GLU A 406 -23.10 -5.29 20.74
C GLU A 406 -21.68 -4.83 21.13
N GLY A 407 -21.57 -3.75 21.91
CA GLY A 407 -20.32 -3.18 22.41
C GLY A 407 -19.52 -2.47 21.33
N ILE A 408 -20.15 -1.62 20.52
CA ILE A 408 -19.53 -0.95 19.37
C ILE A 408 -19.24 0.52 19.70
N ASP A 409 -17.97 0.95 19.60
CA ASP A 409 -17.51 2.29 20.04
C ASP A 409 -17.97 3.47 19.15
N CYS A 410 -18.58 3.20 17.98
CA CYS A 410 -18.91 4.22 16.98
C CYS A 410 -20.35 4.74 17.16
N SER A 411 -20.57 6.05 16.93
CA SER A 411 -21.92 6.64 16.95
C SER A 411 -22.71 6.34 15.66
N PRO A 412 -24.06 6.42 15.66
CA PRO A 412 -24.86 6.25 14.46
C PRO A 412 -24.44 7.15 13.29
N GLU A 413 -24.09 8.42 13.56
CA GLU A 413 -23.61 9.37 12.56
C GLU A 413 -22.32 8.87 11.86
N GLN A 414 -21.38 8.30 12.62
CA GLN A 414 -20.13 7.75 12.10
C GLN A 414 -20.36 6.47 11.28
N MET A 415 -21.33 5.65 11.71
CA MET A 415 -21.75 4.45 10.99
C MET A 415 -22.40 4.80 9.65
N ARG A 416 -23.27 5.83 9.64
CA ARG A 416 -23.88 6.39 8.42
C ARG A 416 -22.83 6.96 7.47
N GLU A 417 -21.90 7.78 7.97
CA GLU A 417 -20.80 8.35 7.16
C GLU A 417 -19.94 7.26 6.49
N ALA A 418 -19.71 6.14 7.20
CA ALA A 418 -18.95 5.01 6.66
C ALA A 418 -19.76 4.09 5.72
N ALA A 419 -21.10 4.07 5.83
CA ALA A 419 -21.99 3.26 4.99
C ALA A 419 -22.37 3.94 3.67
N GLU A 420 -22.31 5.27 3.59
CA GLU A 420 -22.84 6.04 2.46
C GLU A 420 -22.21 5.64 1.12
N GLY A 421 -23.05 5.40 0.11
CA GLY A 421 -22.65 5.02 -1.24
C GLY A 421 -22.32 3.53 -1.44
N HIS A 422 -22.39 2.68 -0.41
CA HIS A 422 -22.14 1.23 -0.55
C HIS A 422 -23.19 0.54 -1.45
N LEU A 423 -22.77 -0.53 -2.13
CA LEU A 423 -23.61 -1.37 -2.97
C LEU A 423 -24.07 -2.63 -2.23
N THR A 424 -25.31 -3.05 -2.47
CA THR A 424 -25.83 -4.34 -2.02
C THR A 424 -26.20 -5.23 -3.21
N THR A 425 -26.15 -6.54 -2.99
CA THR A 425 -26.69 -7.56 -3.91
C THR A 425 -27.54 -8.54 -3.13
N GLU A 426 -28.79 -8.71 -3.54
CA GLU A 426 -29.75 -9.63 -2.91
C GLU A 426 -30.43 -10.50 -3.97
N ALA A 427 -31.00 -11.65 -3.60
CA ALA A 427 -31.81 -12.47 -4.49
C ALA A 427 -33.28 -12.29 -4.12
N LEU A 428 -34.16 -12.06 -5.11
CA LEU A 428 -35.55 -11.69 -4.82
C LEU A 428 -36.30 -12.77 -4.03
N MET A 429 -36.71 -12.42 -2.81
CA MET A 429 -37.56 -13.26 -1.94
C MET A 429 -39.04 -12.86 -1.94
N TRP A 430 -39.38 -11.67 -2.44
CA TRP A 430 -40.75 -11.16 -2.57
C TRP A 430 -41.07 -10.78 -4.02
N ASN A 431 -42.27 -11.14 -4.50
CA ASN A 431 -42.74 -10.65 -5.81
C ASN A 431 -42.87 -9.12 -5.80
N GLN A 432 -42.07 -8.48 -6.66
CA GLN A 432 -41.98 -7.02 -6.80
C GLN A 432 -43.23 -6.41 -7.47
N ASN A 433 -44.06 -7.23 -8.10
CA ASN A 433 -45.32 -6.78 -8.71
C ASN A 433 -46.48 -6.97 -7.72
N SER A 434 -46.68 -5.97 -6.85
CA SER A 434 -47.68 -5.97 -5.77
C SER A 434 -49.11 -6.27 -6.24
N ASN A 435 -49.43 -6.00 -7.50
CA ASN A 435 -50.78 -6.11 -8.05
C ASN A 435 -51.02 -7.44 -8.77
N GLN A 436 -50.04 -8.36 -8.76
CA GLN A 436 -50.12 -9.63 -9.48
C GLN A 436 -50.64 -10.73 -8.56
N THR A 437 -51.79 -11.31 -8.91
CA THR A 437 -52.32 -12.49 -8.23
C THR A 437 -51.44 -13.72 -8.49
N THR A 438 -51.15 -14.45 -7.42
CA THR A 438 -50.31 -15.65 -7.40
C THR A 438 -51.16 -16.92 -7.48
N ILE A 439 -50.54 -18.10 -7.45
CA ILE A 439 -51.28 -19.38 -7.55
C ILE A 439 -52.30 -19.60 -6.42
N SER A 440 -52.16 -18.92 -5.26
CA SER A 440 -53.13 -18.98 -4.16
C SER A 440 -54.31 -18.02 -4.32
N GLY A 441 -54.37 -17.25 -5.42
CA GLY A 441 -55.37 -16.21 -5.65
C GLY A 441 -55.06 -14.87 -4.96
N MET A 442 -54.09 -14.84 -4.06
CA MET A 442 -53.63 -13.65 -3.32
C MET A 442 -52.49 -12.92 -4.03
N THR A 443 -52.35 -11.62 -3.79
CA THR A 443 -51.12 -10.86 -4.11
C THR A 443 -50.04 -11.04 -3.03
N SER A 444 -48.84 -10.51 -3.27
CA SER A 444 -47.78 -10.46 -2.24
C SER A 444 -48.14 -9.55 -1.06
N GLU A 445 -48.98 -8.53 -1.26
CA GLU A 445 -49.44 -7.63 -0.21
C GLU A 445 -50.55 -8.25 0.67
N ASP A 446 -51.45 -9.02 0.07
CA ASP A 446 -52.46 -9.80 0.81
C ASP A 446 -51.77 -10.84 1.71
N PHE A 447 -50.75 -11.53 1.19
CA PHE A 447 -49.92 -12.43 1.99
C PHE A 447 -49.19 -11.70 3.11
N ARG A 448 -48.54 -10.55 2.83
CA ARG A 448 -47.86 -9.73 3.84
C ARG A 448 -48.81 -9.34 4.98
N THR A 449 -50.05 -9.00 4.63
CA THR A 449 -51.11 -8.66 5.58
C THR A 449 -51.54 -9.88 6.42
N ARG A 450 -51.74 -11.06 5.81
CA ARG A 450 -52.05 -12.31 6.55
C ARG A 450 -50.90 -12.77 7.45
N LEU A 451 -49.65 -12.69 6.99
CA LEU A 451 -48.48 -13.04 7.78
C LEU A 451 -48.36 -12.13 9.01
N ASN A 452 -48.56 -10.81 8.83
CA ASN A 452 -48.59 -9.86 9.94
C ASN A 452 -49.76 -10.11 10.91
N GLY A 453 -50.89 -10.67 10.45
CA GLY A 453 -51.95 -11.17 11.33
C GLY A 453 -51.47 -12.35 12.19
N ALA A 454 -50.98 -13.41 11.55
CA ALA A 454 -50.50 -14.63 12.22
C ALA A 454 -49.32 -14.36 13.19
N LEU A 455 -48.46 -13.38 12.89
CA LEU A 455 -47.36 -12.98 13.77
C LEU A 455 -47.82 -12.19 15.00
N ARG A 456 -48.88 -11.35 14.90
CA ARG A 456 -49.51 -10.74 16.07
C ARG A 456 -50.17 -11.81 16.96
N GLU A 457 -50.84 -12.80 16.37
CA GLU A 457 -51.41 -13.94 17.10
C GLU A 457 -50.33 -14.79 17.80
N ALA A 458 -49.14 -14.91 17.21
CA ALA A 458 -47.97 -15.53 17.83
C ALA A 458 -47.25 -14.65 18.88
N GLY A 459 -47.70 -13.40 19.09
CA GLY A 459 -47.18 -12.50 20.12
C GLY A 459 -46.03 -11.58 19.71
N TYR A 460 -45.78 -11.39 18.41
CA TYR A 460 -44.75 -10.46 17.92
C TYR A 460 -45.28 -9.02 17.77
N ASP A 461 -44.43 -8.05 18.12
CA ASP A 461 -44.71 -6.61 18.06
C ASP A 461 -44.52 -6.05 16.64
N ILE A 462 -45.41 -6.44 15.74
CA ILE A 462 -45.41 -6.00 14.33
C ILE A 462 -45.80 -4.53 14.20
N ASP A 463 -46.61 -4.00 15.13
CA ASP A 463 -47.10 -2.62 15.10
C ASP A 463 -46.05 -1.59 15.52
N GLY A 464 -45.01 -2.01 16.26
CA GLY A 464 -43.76 -1.27 16.44
C GLY A 464 -42.72 -1.46 15.32
N GLU A 465 -43.14 -1.92 14.13
CA GLU A 465 -42.30 -2.29 12.97
C GLU A 465 -41.21 -3.34 13.27
N ARG A 466 -41.36 -4.11 14.36
CA ARG A 466 -40.32 -5.03 14.85
C ARG A 466 -40.57 -6.47 14.41
N TYR A 467 -40.24 -6.74 13.16
CA TYR A 467 -40.33 -8.07 12.55
C TYR A 467 -39.37 -9.08 13.22
N PRO A 468 -39.77 -10.37 13.33
CA PRO A 468 -38.89 -11.44 13.82
C PRO A 468 -37.94 -11.97 12.74
N GLU A 469 -36.96 -12.80 13.14
CA GLU A 469 -36.07 -13.47 12.20
C GLU A 469 -36.85 -14.35 11.19
N GLY A 470 -36.34 -14.41 9.96
CA GLY A 470 -36.95 -15.21 8.88
C GLY A 470 -38.11 -14.52 8.16
N TYR A 471 -38.42 -13.25 8.48
CA TYR A 471 -39.57 -12.56 7.88
C TYR A 471 -39.40 -12.31 6.37
N GLN A 472 -38.17 -12.06 5.89
CA GLN A 472 -37.90 -11.90 4.46
C GLN A 472 -37.97 -13.25 3.72
N GLU A 473 -37.62 -14.33 4.41
CA GLU A 473 -37.62 -15.70 3.93
C GLU A 473 -38.99 -16.39 4.03
N ALA A 474 -39.95 -15.79 4.75
CA ALA A 474 -41.27 -16.35 4.98
C ALA A 474 -42.05 -16.70 3.69
N PRO A 475 -42.04 -15.89 2.60
CA PRO A 475 -42.57 -16.29 1.30
C PRO A 475 -41.95 -17.56 0.73
N LEU A 476 -40.67 -17.83 1.00
CA LEU A 476 -39.95 -19.03 0.53
C LEU A 476 -40.46 -20.31 1.22
N ALA A 477 -40.90 -20.20 2.48
CA ALA A 477 -41.52 -21.27 3.25
C ALA A 477 -42.98 -21.50 2.82
N TYR A 478 -43.73 -20.43 2.57
CA TYR A 478 -45.09 -20.49 1.99
C TYR A 478 -45.07 -21.19 0.62
N ASP A 479 -44.21 -20.72 -0.29
CA ASP A 479 -44.08 -21.29 -1.63
C ASP A 479 -43.44 -22.70 -1.63
N ALA A 480 -42.67 -23.08 -0.61
CA ALA A 480 -42.19 -24.45 -0.46
C ALA A 480 -43.35 -25.43 -0.24
N VAL A 481 -44.33 -25.09 0.60
CA VAL A 481 -45.52 -25.94 0.82
C VAL A 481 -46.37 -26.04 -0.46
N TRP A 482 -46.53 -24.94 -1.21
CA TRP A 482 -47.16 -24.99 -2.54
C TRP A 482 -46.42 -25.88 -3.53
N ALA A 483 -45.08 -25.79 -3.60
CA ALA A 483 -44.27 -26.62 -4.48
C ALA A 483 -44.43 -28.12 -4.17
N VAL A 484 -44.53 -28.48 -2.89
CA VAL A 484 -44.82 -29.86 -2.43
C VAL A 484 -46.22 -30.30 -2.82
N ALA A 485 -47.24 -29.47 -2.60
CA ALA A 485 -48.62 -29.80 -2.94
C ALA A 485 -48.82 -30.05 -4.44
N LEU A 486 -48.26 -29.16 -5.28
CA LEU A 486 -48.30 -29.29 -6.74
C LEU A 486 -47.53 -30.54 -7.22
N ALA A 487 -46.36 -30.82 -6.65
CA ALA A 487 -45.59 -32.01 -6.98
C ALA A 487 -46.34 -33.29 -6.58
N PHE A 488 -46.98 -33.32 -5.40
CA PHE A 488 -47.79 -34.46 -4.96
C PHE A 488 -49.01 -34.68 -5.86
N ASN A 489 -49.71 -33.61 -6.30
CA ASN A 489 -50.83 -33.73 -7.25
C ASN A 489 -50.38 -34.35 -8.59
N LYS A 490 -49.32 -33.80 -9.16
CA LYS A 490 -48.69 -34.30 -10.40
C LYS A 490 -48.17 -35.75 -10.25
N THR A 491 -47.75 -36.12 -9.05
CA THR A 491 -47.37 -37.51 -8.72
C THR A 491 -48.59 -38.43 -8.66
N MET A 492 -49.71 -37.99 -8.07
CA MET A 492 -50.97 -38.76 -8.05
C MET A 492 -51.44 -39.10 -9.47
N GLU A 493 -51.48 -38.11 -10.38
CA GLU A 493 -51.81 -38.31 -11.80
C GLU A 493 -50.90 -39.32 -12.53
N LYS A 494 -49.66 -39.53 -12.05
CA LYS A 494 -48.70 -40.50 -12.59
C LYS A 494 -48.87 -41.89 -11.95
N LEU A 495 -49.17 -41.94 -10.65
CA LEU A 495 -49.35 -43.16 -9.87
C LEU A 495 -50.70 -43.84 -10.14
N GLU A 496 -51.79 -43.09 -10.37
CA GLU A 496 -53.09 -43.65 -10.74
C GLU A 496 -53.02 -44.50 -12.03
N LYS A 497 -52.27 -44.01 -13.03
CA LYS A 497 -51.96 -44.74 -14.27
C LYS A 497 -51.15 -46.03 -14.04
N SER A 498 -50.51 -46.17 -12.88
CA SER A 498 -49.82 -47.38 -12.41
C SER A 498 -50.63 -48.23 -11.43
N GLY A 499 -51.87 -47.85 -11.07
CA GLY A 499 -52.65 -48.50 -10.01
C GLY A 499 -52.05 -48.31 -8.60
N LEU A 500 -51.28 -47.25 -8.38
CA LEU A 500 -50.61 -46.92 -7.11
C LEU A 500 -51.15 -45.61 -6.52
N SER A 501 -50.90 -45.39 -5.23
CA SER A 501 -51.19 -44.15 -4.52
C SER A 501 -49.96 -43.67 -3.73
N LEU A 502 -49.91 -42.38 -3.38
CA LEU A 502 -48.92 -41.85 -2.42
C LEU A 502 -48.97 -42.60 -1.08
N LYS A 503 -50.13 -43.17 -0.70
CA LYS A 503 -50.29 -44.07 0.46
C LYS A 503 -49.36 -45.29 0.43
N ASN A 504 -48.88 -45.70 -0.75
CA ASN A 504 -47.97 -46.84 -0.94
C ASN A 504 -46.48 -46.45 -0.84
N PHE A 505 -46.17 -45.20 -0.50
CA PHE A 505 -44.79 -44.81 -0.19
C PHE A 505 -44.30 -45.54 1.07
N THR A 506 -43.06 -46.04 0.97
CA THR A 506 -42.28 -46.51 2.11
C THR A 506 -40.84 -46.04 1.90
N TYR A 507 -40.04 -45.95 2.96
CA TYR A 507 -38.65 -45.48 2.86
C TYR A 507 -37.71 -46.39 2.03
N THR A 508 -38.19 -47.56 1.59
CA THR A 508 -37.50 -48.46 0.64
C THR A 508 -38.05 -48.37 -0.79
N ASN A 509 -39.18 -47.69 -1.02
CA ASN A 509 -39.84 -47.60 -2.31
C ASN A 509 -39.23 -46.47 -3.16
N LYS A 510 -38.11 -46.77 -3.82
CA LYS A 510 -37.43 -45.81 -4.70
C LYS A 510 -38.31 -45.35 -5.87
N LYS A 511 -39.22 -46.17 -6.42
CA LYS A 511 -40.07 -45.75 -7.56
C LYS A 511 -40.88 -44.50 -7.22
N ILE A 512 -41.61 -44.52 -6.09
CA ILE A 512 -42.43 -43.36 -5.69
C ILE A 512 -41.54 -42.16 -5.33
N ALA A 513 -40.34 -42.37 -4.78
CA ALA A 513 -39.38 -41.29 -4.56
C ALA A 513 -38.89 -40.65 -5.86
N ASP A 514 -38.55 -41.45 -6.88
CA ASP A 514 -38.16 -40.98 -8.21
C ASP A 514 -39.33 -40.26 -8.92
N ASP A 515 -40.56 -40.77 -8.79
CA ASP A 515 -41.77 -40.13 -9.30
C ASP A 515 -42.01 -38.75 -8.66
N ILE A 516 -41.81 -38.60 -7.33
CA ILE A 516 -41.88 -37.32 -6.62
C ILE A 516 -40.72 -36.40 -7.04
N TYR A 517 -39.52 -36.92 -7.21
CA TYR A 517 -38.35 -36.15 -7.66
C TYR A 517 -38.60 -35.52 -9.04
N GLU A 518 -39.08 -36.30 -10.01
CA GLU A 518 -39.46 -35.81 -11.33
C GLU A 518 -40.57 -34.74 -11.25
N ALA A 519 -41.55 -34.93 -10.36
CA ALA A 519 -42.62 -33.96 -10.16
C ALA A 519 -42.07 -32.62 -9.64
N ILE A 520 -41.28 -32.62 -8.56
CA ILE A 520 -40.65 -31.40 -8.00
C ILE A 520 -39.75 -30.73 -9.03
N ASN A 521 -38.89 -31.49 -9.72
CA ASN A 521 -37.98 -30.97 -10.74
C ASN A 521 -38.69 -30.36 -11.96
N SER A 522 -39.98 -30.66 -12.15
CA SER A 522 -40.81 -30.13 -13.23
C SER A 522 -42.01 -29.30 -12.71
N THR A 523 -41.94 -28.83 -11.47
CA THR A 523 -42.85 -27.82 -10.90
C THR A 523 -42.36 -26.43 -11.29
N SER A 524 -43.24 -25.63 -11.90
CA SER A 524 -43.04 -24.19 -12.03
C SER A 524 -44.36 -23.45 -11.91
N PHE A 525 -44.38 -22.38 -11.12
CA PHE A 525 -45.57 -21.56 -10.85
C PHE A 525 -45.19 -20.17 -10.36
N LEU A 526 -46.14 -19.24 -10.36
CA LEU A 526 -46.02 -17.93 -9.73
C LEU A 526 -46.47 -18.03 -8.27
N GLY A 527 -45.51 -17.98 -7.34
CA GLY A 527 -45.73 -17.91 -5.91
C GLY A 527 -45.66 -16.48 -5.37
N VAL A 528 -45.76 -16.35 -4.04
CA VAL A 528 -45.68 -15.06 -3.32
C VAL A 528 -44.28 -14.45 -3.46
N SER A 529 -43.26 -15.29 -3.51
CA SER A 529 -41.87 -14.89 -3.75
C SER A 529 -41.54 -14.64 -5.23
N GLY A 530 -42.53 -14.66 -6.13
CA GLY A 530 -42.36 -14.52 -7.56
C GLY A 530 -42.32 -15.86 -8.29
N LEU A 531 -41.62 -15.96 -9.43
CA LEU A 531 -41.52 -17.22 -10.16
C LEU A 531 -40.74 -18.25 -9.32
N VAL A 532 -41.34 -19.42 -9.13
CA VAL A 532 -40.72 -20.59 -8.51
C VAL A 532 -40.40 -21.59 -9.61
N ALA A 533 -39.11 -21.91 -9.76
CA ALA A 533 -38.59 -22.93 -10.66
C ALA A 533 -37.23 -23.41 -10.12
N PHE A 534 -36.92 -24.70 -10.29
CA PHE A 534 -35.67 -25.30 -9.84
C PHE A 534 -34.70 -25.53 -11.00
N SER A 535 -33.42 -25.28 -10.75
CA SER A 535 -32.32 -25.65 -11.64
C SER A 535 -32.03 -27.15 -11.59
N SER A 536 -31.20 -27.65 -12.52
CA SER A 536 -30.69 -29.03 -12.48
C SER A 536 -29.90 -29.35 -11.20
N GLN A 537 -29.36 -28.34 -10.50
CA GLN A 537 -28.70 -28.48 -9.21
C GLN A 537 -29.68 -28.54 -8.02
N GLY A 538 -30.97 -28.25 -8.23
CA GLY A 538 -31.99 -28.22 -7.18
C GLY A 538 -32.17 -26.85 -6.53
N ASP A 539 -31.31 -25.90 -6.87
CA ASP A 539 -31.37 -24.51 -6.44
C ASP A 539 -32.48 -23.77 -7.17
N ARG A 540 -33.20 -22.88 -6.48
CA ARG A 540 -34.16 -21.98 -7.12
C ARG A 540 -33.46 -21.05 -8.11
N ILE A 541 -34.09 -20.89 -9.28
CA ILE A 541 -33.78 -19.83 -10.24
C ILE A 541 -34.44 -18.52 -9.77
N ALA A 542 -33.66 -17.47 -9.54
CA ALA A 542 -34.12 -16.16 -9.09
C ALA A 542 -33.29 -15.03 -9.70
N LEU A 543 -33.89 -13.84 -9.81
CA LEU A 543 -33.19 -12.61 -10.22
C LEU A 543 -32.41 -12.03 -9.02
N THR A 544 -31.26 -11.42 -9.30
CA THR A 544 -30.52 -10.64 -8.29
C THR A 544 -30.94 -9.17 -8.37
N GLN A 545 -31.36 -8.59 -7.24
CA GLN A 545 -31.59 -7.15 -7.06
C GLN A 545 -30.27 -6.45 -6.70
N ILE A 546 -30.09 -5.23 -7.22
CA ILE A 546 -28.88 -4.42 -7.04
C ILE A 546 -29.29 -3.03 -6.56
N GLU A 547 -28.75 -2.60 -5.42
CA GLU A 547 -29.14 -1.35 -4.77
C GLU A 547 -27.91 -0.64 -4.20
N GLN A 548 -28.09 0.64 -3.85
CA GLN A 548 -27.05 1.49 -3.29
C GLN A 548 -27.61 2.28 -2.11
N LEU A 549 -26.89 2.37 -0.99
CA LEU A 549 -27.26 3.31 0.07
C LEU A 549 -26.94 4.74 -0.39
N THR A 550 -27.91 5.64 -0.35
CA THR A 550 -27.76 7.04 -0.76
C THR A 550 -28.72 7.90 0.06
N ASP A 551 -28.22 8.99 0.64
CA ASP A 551 -29.01 9.90 1.49
C ASP A 551 -29.74 9.13 2.64
N ASN A 552 -29.09 8.11 3.22
CA ASN A 552 -29.63 7.16 4.21
C ASN A 552 -30.82 6.26 3.75
N HIS A 553 -31.05 6.11 2.44
CA HIS A 553 -32.06 5.17 1.91
C HIS A 553 -31.46 4.25 0.83
N TYR A 554 -31.95 3.01 0.72
CA TYR A 554 -31.55 2.14 -0.40
C TYR A 554 -32.25 2.56 -1.69
N VAL A 555 -31.45 2.91 -2.69
CA VAL A 555 -31.90 3.25 -4.04
C VAL A 555 -31.63 2.07 -4.96
N LYS A 556 -32.71 1.51 -5.51
CA LYS A 556 -32.67 0.40 -6.46
C LYS A 556 -32.04 0.83 -7.79
N LEU A 557 -30.96 0.15 -8.18
CA LEU A 557 -30.18 0.44 -9.38
C LEU A 557 -30.51 -0.49 -10.55
N GLY A 558 -30.96 -1.72 -10.30
CA GLY A 558 -31.30 -2.66 -11.37
C GLY A 558 -31.52 -4.11 -10.92
N TYR A 559 -31.69 -4.99 -11.91
CA TYR A 559 -31.82 -6.43 -11.73
C TYR A 559 -30.93 -7.20 -12.71
N TYR A 560 -30.37 -8.32 -12.26
CA TYR A 560 -29.59 -9.24 -13.08
C TYR A 560 -30.20 -10.63 -13.15
N ASP A 561 -30.34 -11.14 -14.37
CA ASP A 561 -30.74 -12.52 -14.67
C ASP A 561 -29.49 -13.37 -14.95
N THR A 562 -29.24 -14.36 -14.09
CA THR A 562 -28.10 -15.28 -14.20
C THR A 562 -28.24 -16.32 -15.31
N GLN A 563 -29.45 -16.61 -15.79
CA GLN A 563 -29.71 -17.56 -16.86
C GLN A 563 -29.67 -16.86 -18.24
N ALA A 564 -30.13 -15.62 -18.32
CA ALA A 564 -30.15 -14.84 -19.55
C ALA A 564 -28.89 -13.96 -19.77
N ASP A 565 -27.97 -13.90 -18.80
CA ASP A 565 -26.81 -12.97 -18.76
C ASP A 565 -27.20 -11.48 -18.94
N ASN A 566 -28.42 -11.14 -18.52
CA ASN A 566 -29.05 -9.86 -18.80
C ASN A 566 -29.03 -8.94 -17.56
N LEU A 567 -28.40 -7.77 -17.70
CA LEU A 567 -28.38 -6.71 -16.69
C LEU A 567 -29.35 -5.60 -17.09
N THR A 568 -30.50 -5.55 -16.42
CA THR A 568 -31.40 -4.39 -16.51
C THR A 568 -30.92 -3.32 -15.53
N TRP A 569 -30.70 -2.11 -16.04
CA TRP A 569 -30.11 -1.01 -15.28
C TRP A 569 -31.00 0.23 -15.35
N LEU A 570 -31.11 0.97 -14.24
CA LEU A 570 -32.05 2.09 -14.09
C LEU A 570 -31.38 3.48 -14.14
N GLU A 571 -30.04 3.53 -14.23
CA GLU A 571 -29.24 4.77 -14.29
C GLU A 571 -29.52 5.73 -13.11
N ARG A 572 -29.53 5.17 -11.90
CA ARG A 572 -29.81 5.86 -10.63
C ARG A 572 -28.62 5.95 -9.69
N GLU A 573 -27.46 5.43 -10.08
CA GLU A 573 -26.25 5.42 -9.25
C GLU A 573 -25.79 6.84 -8.89
N ARG A 574 -25.43 7.05 -7.62
CA ARG A 574 -24.81 8.29 -7.16
C ARG A 574 -23.45 7.99 -6.54
N TRP A 575 -22.46 8.79 -6.90
CA TRP A 575 -21.10 8.66 -6.35
C TRP A 575 -20.73 9.94 -5.63
N VAL A 576 -20.16 9.83 -4.43
CA VAL A 576 -19.79 10.98 -3.56
C VAL A 576 -18.90 11.99 -4.28
N GLY A 577 -18.05 11.54 -5.20
CA GLY A 577 -17.17 12.39 -6.03
C GLY A 577 -17.72 12.75 -7.42
N GLY A 578 -19.01 12.50 -7.71
CA GLY A 578 -19.64 12.71 -9.02
C GLY A 578 -19.13 11.80 -10.15
N LYS A 579 -18.21 10.86 -9.84
CA LYS A 579 -17.56 9.93 -10.77
C LYS A 579 -17.40 8.56 -10.10
N VAL A 580 -17.33 7.51 -10.92
CA VAL A 580 -17.02 6.15 -10.47
C VAL A 580 -15.65 6.13 -9.75
N PRO A 581 -15.53 5.60 -8.53
CA PRO A 581 -14.24 5.49 -7.84
C PRO A 581 -13.26 4.53 -8.56
N PRO A 582 -11.94 4.83 -8.59
CA PRO A 582 -10.96 3.99 -9.27
C PRO A 582 -10.54 2.75 -8.46
N ASP A 583 -10.15 1.67 -9.15
CA ASP A 583 -9.76 0.38 -8.53
C ASP A 583 -8.32 0.35 -7.94
N ARG A 584 -7.57 1.43 -8.14
CA ARG A 584 -6.20 1.67 -7.66
C ARG A 584 -5.96 3.18 -7.56
N THR A 585 -4.99 3.60 -6.75
CA THR A 585 -4.59 5.02 -6.76
C THR A 585 -4.01 5.39 -8.13
N VAL A 586 -4.55 6.45 -8.74
CA VAL A 586 -4.04 6.95 -10.03
C VAL A 586 -2.68 7.60 -9.80
N VAL A 587 -1.67 7.24 -10.60
CA VAL A 587 -0.35 7.87 -10.53
C VAL A 587 -0.14 8.74 -11.75
N VAL A 588 0.10 10.04 -11.52
CA VAL A 588 0.45 11.01 -12.56
C VAL A 588 1.93 11.35 -12.42
N ASN A 589 2.70 11.17 -13.50
CA ASN A 589 4.10 11.60 -13.54
C ASN A 589 4.15 13.11 -13.79
N GLU A 590 4.90 13.85 -12.96
CA GLU A 590 5.08 15.30 -13.11
C GLU A 590 6.57 15.63 -13.21
N LEU A 591 6.96 16.33 -14.29
CA LEU A 591 8.32 16.82 -14.47
C LEU A 591 8.60 17.99 -13.51
N ARG A 592 9.64 17.85 -12.69
CA ARG A 592 10.24 18.99 -11.98
C ARG A 592 10.97 19.87 -13.00
N THR A 593 10.64 21.16 -13.00
CA THR A 593 11.13 22.20 -13.92
C THR A 593 11.70 23.37 -13.13
N VAL A 594 12.59 24.17 -13.73
CA VAL A 594 13.10 25.40 -13.08
C VAL A 594 11.96 26.38 -12.85
N SER A 595 11.92 27.02 -11.69
CA SER A 595 10.89 27.99 -11.33
C SER A 595 10.91 29.20 -12.29
N LEU A 596 9.75 29.48 -12.89
CA LEU A 596 9.64 30.50 -13.96
C LEU A 596 10.14 31.91 -13.55
N PRO A 597 9.89 32.41 -12.31
CA PRO A 597 10.44 33.69 -11.87
C PRO A 597 11.98 33.69 -11.79
N LEU A 598 12.59 32.60 -11.33
CA LEU A 598 14.04 32.46 -11.26
C LEU A 598 14.66 32.45 -12.66
N PHE A 599 14.09 31.67 -13.57
CA PHE A 599 14.54 31.61 -14.97
C PHE A 599 14.45 32.98 -15.65
N ALA A 600 13.35 33.71 -15.47
CA ALA A 600 13.17 35.06 -16.01
C ALA A 600 14.21 36.06 -15.45
N CYS A 601 14.42 36.08 -14.13
CA CYS A 601 15.40 36.96 -13.49
C CYS A 601 16.84 36.68 -13.93
N MET A 602 17.26 35.41 -13.97
CA MET A 602 18.60 35.03 -14.43
C MET A 602 18.80 35.35 -15.92
N THR A 603 17.79 35.12 -16.74
CA THR A 603 17.82 35.44 -18.18
C THR A 603 17.95 36.95 -18.41
N ALA A 604 17.22 37.78 -17.66
CA ALA A 604 17.33 39.24 -17.75
C ALA A 604 18.74 39.75 -17.39
N LEU A 605 19.36 39.20 -16.34
CA LEU A 605 20.75 39.51 -15.98
C LEU A 605 21.74 39.08 -17.06
N CYS A 606 21.53 37.91 -17.68
CA CYS A 606 22.36 37.44 -18.79
C CYS A 606 22.24 38.35 -20.02
N ILE A 607 21.02 38.75 -20.41
CA ILE A 607 20.77 39.68 -21.52
C ILE A 607 21.43 41.04 -21.26
N ALA A 608 21.29 41.60 -20.04
CA ALA A 608 21.96 42.84 -19.66
C ALA A 608 23.50 42.74 -19.77
N GLY A 609 24.08 41.59 -19.39
CA GLY A 609 25.50 41.31 -19.54
C GLY A 609 25.96 41.20 -21.00
N ILE A 610 25.16 40.57 -21.86
CA ILE A 610 25.42 40.48 -23.31
C ILE A 610 25.36 41.87 -23.96
N LEU A 611 24.35 42.68 -23.63
CA LEU A 611 24.23 44.06 -24.12
C LEU A 611 25.42 44.93 -23.67
N ALA A 612 25.84 44.82 -22.41
CA ALA A 612 27.04 45.49 -21.89
C ALA A 612 28.32 45.03 -22.62
N ALA A 613 28.47 43.72 -22.86
CA ALA A 613 29.60 43.18 -23.62
C ALA A 613 29.63 43.70 -25.07
N ILE A 614 28.49 43.75 -25.75
CA ILE A 614 28.36 44.31 -27.11
C ILE A 614 28.71 45.80 -27.12
N ALA A 615 28.21 46.59 -26.16
CA ALA A 615 28.55 48.00 -26.03
C ALA A 615 30.07 48.22 -25.81
N LEU A 616 30.71 47.37 -25.01
CA LEU A 616 32.17 47.38 -24.82
C LEU A 616 32.94 46.93 -26.07
N ILE A 617 32.41 46.01 -26.89
CA ILE A 617 32.99 45.67 -28.20
C ILE A 617 32.94 46.89 -29.13
N VAL A 618 31.79 47.57 -29.23
CA VAL A 618 31.61 48.77 -30.05
C VAL A 618 32.56 49.89 -29.59
N PHE A 619 32.63 50.17 -28.29
CA PHE A 619 33.58 51.13 -27.70
C PHE A 619 35.04 50.81 -28.05
N ASN A 620 35.46 49.54 -27.91
CA ASN A 620 36.81 49.06 -28.23
C ASN A 620 37.15 49.14 -29.73
N ILE A 621 36.14 49.07 -30.62
CA ILE A 621 36.29 49.24 -32.06
C ILE A 621 36.38 50.73 -32.45
N LEU A 622 35.44 51.56 -31.98
CA LEU A 622 35.39 53.00 -32.31
C LEU A 622 36.65 53.75 -31.82
N HIS A 623 37.08 53.48 -30.58
CA HIS A 623 38.24 54.13 -29.97
C HIS A 623 39.56 53.36 -30.17
N ARG A 624 39.61 52.40 -31.11
CA ARG A 624 40.79 51.56 -31.43
C ARG A 624 42.07 52.36 -31.77
N HIS A 625 41.91 53.61 -32.21
CA HIS A 625 42.98 54.55 -32.54
C HIS A 625 43.60 55.28 -31.32
N ARG A 626 43.02 55.12 -30.11
CA ARG A 626 43.49 55.74 -28.87
C ARG A 626 44.65 54.95 -28.26
N ARG A 627 45.65 55.68 -27.76
CA ARG A 627 46.89 55.14 -27.16
C ARG A 627 46.61 54.06 -26.10
N VAL A 628 45.72 54.37 -25.16
CA VAL A 628 45.26 53.48 -24.06
C VAL A 628 44.72 52.14 -24.57
N ILE A 629 43.86 52.17 -25.60
CA ILE A 629 43.20 50.97 -26.14
C ILE A 629 44.17 50.18 -27.03
N GLN A 630 44.95 50.87 -27.86
CA GLN A 630 45.95 50.25 -28.74
C GLN A 630 46.99 49.44 -27.94
N TRP A 631 47.50 50.00 -26.83
CA TRP A 631 48.45 49.33 -25.94
C TRP A 631 47.81 48.18 -25.13
N SER A 632 46.50 48.24 -24.87
CA SER A 632 45.73 47.14 -24.28
C SER A 632 45.46 45.96 -25.23
N HIS A 633 45.91 46.03 -26.49
CA HIS A 633 45.71 44.99 -27.51
C HIS A 633 44.22 44.72 -27.80
N PRO A 634 43.56 45.58 -28.60
CA PRO A 634 42.11 45.59 -28.77
C PRO A 634 41.55 44.28 -29.33
N ALA A 635 42.36 43.54 -30.10
CA ALA A 635 42.04 42.19 -30.59
C ALA A 635 41.71 41.20 -29.46
N CYS A 636 42.55 41.12 -28.42
CA CYS A 636 42.33 40.23 -27.29
C CYS A 636 41.14 40.71 -26.44
N ASN A 637 40.98 42.02 -26.28
CA ASN A 637 39.81 42.61 -25.62
C ASN A 637 38.50 42.20 -26.31
N THR A 638 38.42 42.23 -27.64
CA THR A 638 37.22 41.79 -28.39
C THR A 638 37.00 40.28 -28.26
N VAL A 639 38.02 39.44 -28.45
CA VAL A 639 37.88 37.96 -28.31
C VAL A 639 37.40 37.58 -26.91
N MET A 640 37.89 38.27 -25.88
CA MET A 640 37.46 38.07 -24.50
C MET A 640 35.97 38.39 -24.31
N LEU A 641 35.51 39.54 -24.81
CA LEU A 641 34.10 39.94 -24.74
C LEU A 641 33.18 39.00 -25.54
N CYS A 642 33.61 38.51 -26.71
CA CYS A 642 32.88 37.48 -27.44
C CYS A 642 32.74 36.19 -26.62
N GLY A 643 33.80 35.78 -25.91
CA GLY A 643 33.75 34.66 -24.96
C GLY A 643 32.75 34.89 -23.81
N CYS A 644 32.73 36.10 -23.24
CA CYS A 644 31.74 36.48 -22.23
C CYS A 644 30.30 36.41 -22.75
N CYS A 645 30.02 36.88 -23.97
CA CYS A 645 28.69 36.72 -24.59
C CYS A 645 28.29 35.24 -24.67
N ILE A 646 29.18 34.37 -25.16
CA ILE A 646 28.91 32.93 -25.31
C ILE A 646 28.67 32.27 -23.94
N CYS A 647 29.44 32.61 -22.90
CA CYS A 647 29.20 32.14 -21.54
C CYS A 647 27.83 32.56 -21.00
N LEU A 648 27.40 33.80 -21.23
CA LEU A 648 26.08 34.29 -20.79
C LEU A 648 24.94 33.63 -21.60
N SER A 649 25.14 33.34 -22.88
CA SER A 649 24.21 32.49 -23.66
C SER A 649 24.16 31.05 -23.14
N ALA A 650 25.28 30.49 -22.66
CA ALA A 650 25.30 29.17 -22.03
C ALA A 650 24.48 29.13 -20.74
N ALA A 651 24.54 30.18 -19.91
CA ALA A 651 23.73 30.30 -18.70
C ALA A 651 22.22 30.30 -19.00
N ILE A 652 21.78 30.99 -20.07
CA ILE A 652 20.38 30.93 -20.54
C ILE A 652 20.03 29.49 -21.00
N ALA A 653 20.90 28.85 -21.80
CA ALA A 653 20.66 27.50 -22.29
C ALA A 653 20.60 26.41 -21.20
N LEU A 654 21.22 26.65 -20.03
CA LEU A 654 21.13 25.76 -18.87
C LEU A 654 19.73 25.78 -18.21
N GLY A 655 19.00 26.88 -18.30
CA GLY A 655 17.67 27.03 -17.69
C GLY A 655 16.49 26.61 -18.58
N VAL A 656 16.72 26.38 -19.88
CA VAL A 656 15.70 25.82 -20.79
C VAL A 656 15.55 24.33 -20.51
N ASP A 657 14.38 23.87 -20.08
CA ASP A 657 14.07 22.48 -19.75
C ASP A 657 12.98 21.87 -20.65
N GLY A 658 12.55 20.63 -20.37
CA GLY A 658 11.56 19.88 -21.17
C GLY A 658 10.19 20.54 -21.29
N ARG A 659 9.90 21.59 -20.52
CA ARG A 659 8.71 22.45 -20.72
C ARG A 659 8.72 23.17 -22.06
N TRP A 660 9.90 23.46 -22.59
CA TRP A 660 10.10 24.27 -23.80
C TRP A 660 10.62 23.47 -25.00
N VAL A 661 11.21 22.30 -24.76
CA VAL A 661 11.89 21.48 -25.77
C VAL A 661 11.38 20.05 -25.75
N MET A 662 10.76 19.64 -26.86
CA MET A 662 10.25 18.28 -27.06
C MET A 662 11.35 17.22 -26.82
N PRO A 663 11.04 16.04 -26.24
CA PRO A 663 12.05 15.05 -25.84
C PRO A 663 13.04 14.65 -26.94
N GLN A 664 12.60 14.61 -28.20
CA GLN A 664 13.41 14.27 -29.38
C GLN A 664 14.56 15.27 -29.64
N HIS A 665 14.43 16.53 -29.22
CA HIS A 665 15.45 17.57 -29.42
C HIS A 665 16.29 17.84 -28.16
N PHE A 666 15.94 17.23 -27.02
CA PHE A 666 16.56 17.49 -25.73
C PHE A 666 18.06 17.12 -25.70
N SER A 667 18.47 16.02 -26.34
CA SER A 667 19.90 15.66 -26.47
C SER A 667 20.71 16.71 -27.24
N GLY A 668 20.09 17.40 -28.21
CA GLY A 668 20.70 18.53 -28.92
C GLY A 668 20.93 19.73 -28.00
N LEU A 669 19.99 20.00 -27.08
CA LEU A 669 20.15 21.02 -26.05
C LEU A 669 21.23 20.64 -25.02
N CYS A 670 21.29 19.37 -24.60
CA CYS A 670 22.35 18.86 -23.73
C CYS A 670 23.75 19.10 -24.34
N ALA A 671 23.93 18.78 -25.63
CA ALA A 671 25.16 19.10 -26.35
C ALA A 671 25.41 20.62 -26.43
N ALA A 672 24.40 21.41 -26.81
CA ALA A 672 24.54 22.87 -26.94
C ALA A 672 24.99 23.55 -25.63
N ARG A 673 24.43 23.14 -24.48
CA ARG A 673 24.83 23.61 -23.13
C ARG A 673 26.33 23.40 -22.89
N ALA A 674 26.83 22.19 -23.12
CA ALA A 674 28.24 21.84 -22.92
C ALA A 674 29.17 22.59 -23.89
N TRP A 675 28.80 22.65 -25.16
CA TRP A 675 29.58 23.31 -26.22
C TRP A 675 29.70 24.83 -26.01
N LEU A 676 28.59 25.52 -25.69
CA LEU A 676 28.61 26.96 -25.41
C LEU A 676 29.49 27.28 -24.19
N LEU A 677 29.29 26.57 -23.07
CA LEU A 677 30.04 26.85 -21.84
C LEU A 677 31.56 26.63 -22.01
N ALA A 678 31.95 25.51 -22.62
CA ALA A 678 33.36 25.16 -22.78
C ALA A 678 34.10 26.11 -23.75
N THR A 679 33.50 26.43 -24.90
CA THR A 679 34.11 27.30 -25.92
C THR A 679 34.14 28.77 -25.50
N GLY A 680 33.04 29.28 -24.91
CA GLY A 680 32.98 30.63 -24.36
C GLY A 680 34.05 30.86 -23.28
N PHE A 681 34.21 29.88 -22.38
CA PHE A 681 35.26 29.91 -21.35
C PHE A 681 36.66 30.00 -21.96
N SER A 682 37.00 29.18 -22.96
CA SER A 682 38.34 29.22 -23.57
C SER A 682 38.60 30.47 -24.40
N MET A 683 37.57 31.05 -25.03
CA MET A 683 37.70 32.35 -25.69
C MET A 683 37.95 33.48 -24.67
N ALA A 684 37.19 33.52 -23.58
CA ALA A 684 37.35 34.51 -22.52
C ALA A 684 38.71 34.35 -21.78
N TYR A 685 38.96 33.17 -21.22
CA TYR A 685 40.16 32.89 -20.44
C TYR A 685 41.42 32.88 -21.30
N GLY A 686 41.38 32.25 -22.49
CA GLY A 686 42.52 32.21 -23.41
C GLY A 686 42.98 33.60 -23.86
N ALA A 687 42.06 34.55 -24.03
CA ALA A 687 42.40 35.94 -24.34
C ALA A 687 43.09 36.65 -23.17
N MET A 688 42.63 36.45 -21.93
CA MET A 688 43.28 36.97 -20.72
C MET A 688 44.66 36.33 -20.50
N PHE A 689 44.75 35.01 -20.59
CA PHE A 689 45.98 34.23 -20.52
C PHE A 689 47.03 34.72 -21.54
N THR A 690 46.64 34.89 -22.80
CA THR A 690 47.55 35.33 -23.88
C THR A 690 48.10 36.74 -23.64
N LYS A 691 47.32 37.63 -23.01
CA LYS A 691 47.81 38.95 -22.57
C LYS A 691 48.90 38.81 -21.51
N VAL A 692 48.65 38.05 -20.45
CA VAL A 692 49.60 37.90 -19.33
C VAL A 692 50.87 37.17 -19.78
N TRP A 693 50.74 36.09 -20.55
CA TRP A 693 51.88 35.39 -21.17
C TRP A 693 52.76 36.32 -22.03
N ARG A 694 52.15 37.24 -22.78
CA ARG A 694 52.91 38.23 -23.56
C ARG A 694 53.68 39.21 -22.67
N VAL A 695 53.13 39.63 -21.54
CA VAL A 695 53.83 40.51 -20.57
C VAL A 695 55.01 39.75 -19.96
N HIS A 696 54.77 38.52 -19.47
CA HIS A 696 55.81 37.63 -18.93
C HIS A 696 56.95 37.40 -19.93
N ARG A 697 56.64 37.13 -21.21
CA ARG A 697 57.64 36.94 -22.27
C ARG A 697 58.39 38.23 -22.65
N HIS A 698 57.84 39.41 -22.34
CA HIS A 698 58.54 40.68 -22.54
C HIS A 698 59.49 41.00 -21.39
N THR A 699 59.18 40.59 -20.16
CA THR A 699 60.01 40.85 -18.97
C THR A 699 61.13 39.83 -18.76
N THR A 700 60.94 38.58 -19.19
CA THR A 700 61.93 37.49 -19.04
C THR A 700 62.98 37.39 -20.15
N LYS A 701 62.91 38.24 -21.18
CA LYS A 701 63.86 38.21 -22.31
C LYS A 701 65.20 38.89 -21.95
N PRO A 702 66.36 38.25 -22.16
CA PRO A 702 67.67 38.88 -21.92
C PRO A 702 67.91 40.06 -22.87
N LYS A 703 68.60 41.10 -22.39
CA LYS A 703 68.78 42.41 -23.06
C LYS A 703 69.56 42.38 -24.40
N VAL A 704 70.11 41.24 -24.82
CA VAL A 704 71.13 41.16 -25.89
C VAL A 704 70.55 41.22 -27.32
N GLU A 705 69.30 40.84 -27.55
CA GLU A 705 68.68 40.86 -28.91
C GLU A 705 68.08 42.23 -29.29
N THR A 706 68.90 43.24 -29.55
CA THR A 706 68.47 44.60 -29.95
C THR A 706 68.04 44.74 -31.44
N LYS A 707 67.09 43.91 -31.90
CA LYS A 707 66.26 44.24 -33.08
C LYS A 707 64.76 44.11 -32.74
N LYS A 708 64.07 45.25 -32.76
CA LYS A 708 62.69 45.48 -32.27
C LYS A 708 61.62 44.83 -33.18
N LYS A 709 61.65 43.51 -33.37
CA LYS A 709 60.67 42.74 -34.16
C LYS A 709 59.26 42.87 -33.55
N ARG A 710 58.46 43.81 -34.08
CA ARG A 710 57.03 43.99 -33.80
C ARG A 710 56.30 42.64 -33.91
N ILE A 711 55.83 42.10 -32.78
CA ILE A 711 55.13 40.82 -32.74
C ILE A 711 53.85 40.96 -33.58
N HIS A 712 53.76 40.19 -34.67
CA HIS A 712 52.64 40.25 -35.59
C HIS A 712 51.36 39.68 -34.94
N GLY A 713 50.23 40.36 -35.13
CA GLY A 713 48.99 40.13 -34.36
C GLY A 713 48.44 38.70 -34.41
N TRP A 714 48.65 38.01 -35.54
CA TRP A 714 48.35 36.59 -35.73
C TRP A 714 48.84 35.69 -34.59
N LYS A 715 50.03 35.97 -34.03
CA LYS A 715 50.65 35.14 -32.97
C LYS A 715 49.95 35.21 -31.61
N LEU A 716 48.93 36.07 -31.44
CA LEU A 716 48.03 36.04 -30.28
C LEU A 716 46.83 35.13 -30.55
N TYR A 717 46.24 35.20 -31.75
CA TYR A 717 45.14 34.32 -32.16
C TYR A 717 45.55 32.84 -32.16
N THR A 718 46.80 32.51 -32.51
CA THR A 718 47.29 31.12 -32.47
C THR A 718 47.29 30.49 -31.07
N MET A 719 47.42 31.27 -30.00
CA MET A 719 47.41 30.72 -28.63
C MET A 719 45.98 30.47 -28.14
N VAL A 720 45.04 31.39 -28.42
CA VAL A 720 43.61 31.17 -28.11
C VAL A 720 43.03 30.06 -28.97
N GLY A 721 43.39 30.01 -30.25
CA GLY A 721 42.99 28.94 -31.18
C GLY A 721 43.49 27.56 -30.74
N GLY A 722 44.69 27.46 -30.17
CA GLY A 722 45.20 26.20 -29.61
C GLY A 722 44.32 25.65 -28.49
N LEU A 723 43.93 26.51 -27.53
CA LEU A 723 43.03 26.12 -26.43
C LEU A 723 41.63 25.74 -26.93
N LEU A 724 41.12 26.45 -27.95
CA LEU A 724 39.84 26.15 -28.59
C LEU A 724 39.87 24.81 -29.35
N VAL A 725 40.95 24.50 -30.06
CA VAL A 725 41.10 23.23 -30.79
C VAL A 725 41.10 22.03 -29.83
N VAL A 726 41.71 22.17 -28.64
CA VAL A 726 41.64 21.11 -27.60
C VAL A 726 40.21 20.91 -27.10
N ASP A 727 39.44 21.98 -26.85
CA ASP A 727 38.02 21.84 -26.48
C ASP A 727 37.20 21.17 -27.59
N VAL A 728 37.34 21.63 -28.84
CA VAL A 728 36.61 21.07 -29.98
C VAL A 728 36.95 19.59 -30.17
N ALA A 729 38.20 19.19 -30.00
CA ALA A 729 38.63 17.79 -30.06
C ALA A 729 38.03 16.95 -28.90
N LEU A 730 38.04 17.46 -27.67
CA LEU A 730 37.47 16.75 -26.51
C LEU A 730 35.94 16.63 -26.60
N LEU A 731 35.24 17.70 -27.01
CA LEU A 731 33.78 17.73 -27.14
C LEU A 731 33.28 16.89 -28.32
N THR A 732 34.01 16.86 -29.45
CA THR A 732 33.68 15.94 -30.56
C THR A 732 33.95 14.48 -30.18
N ALA A 733 35.07 14.19 -29.51
CA ALA A 733 35.35 12.84 -29.00
C ALA A 733 34.27 12.36 -28.02
N TRP A 734 33.83 13.23 -27.09
CA TRP A 734 32.73 12.95 -26.17
C TRP A 734 31.43 12.67 -26.94
N GLN A 735 30.98 13.61 -27.78
CA GLN A 735 29.71 13.51 -28.50
C GLN A 735 29.65 12.33 -29.49
N LEU A 736 30.77 11.93 -30.08
CA LEU A 736 30.85 10.78 -31.00
C LEU A 736 30.96 9.43 -30.27
N ARG A 737 31.59 9.38 -29.09
CA ARG A 737 31.86 8.11 -28.39
C ARG A 737 30.83 7.76 -27.32
N ASP A 738 30.27 8.76 -26.65
CA ASP A 738 29.37 8.62 -25.51
C ASP A 738 28.50 9.90 -25.40
N PRO A 739 27.51 10.10 -26.30
CA PRO A 739 26.76 11.35 -26.40
C PRO A 739 26.02 11.70 -25.10
N LEU A 740 25.80 13.01 -24.90
CA LEU A 740 24.93 13.50 -23.83
C LEU A 740 23.46 13.22 -24.18
N GLU A 741 22.83 12.33 -23.43
CA GLU A 741 21.45 11.88 -23.61
C GLU A 741 20.55 12.42 -22.49
N ARG A 742 19.24 12.50 -22.76
CA ARG A 742 18.21 12.75 -21.75
C ARG A 742 18.10 11.53 -20.83
N ARG A 743 18.46 11.68 -19.56
CA ARG A 743 18.07 10.74 -18.49
C ARG A 743 16.92 11.32 -17.69
N VAL A 744 16.06 10.44 -17.18
CA VAL A 744 14.99 10.81 -16.26
C VAL A 744 15.19 10.05 -14.96
N GLU A 745 15.34 10.78 -13.86
CA GLU A 745 15.38 10.23 -12.50
C GLU A 745 13.96 10.30 -11.90
N THR A 746 13.44 9.17 -11.44
CA THR A 746 12.10 9.05 -10.86
C THR A 746 12.16 9.04 -9.33
N PHE A 747 11.46 9.96 -8.69
CA PHE A 747 11.37 10.05 -7.23
C PHE A 747 10.24 9.15 -6.66
N PRO A 748 10.27 8.84 -5.35
CA PRO A 748 9.13 8.21 -4.67
C PRO A 748 7.84 9.05 -4.82
N LEU A 749 6.69 8.40 -4.66
CA LEU A 749 5.38 9.04 -4.78
C LEU A 749 5.18 10.11 -3.71
N GLU A 750 4.72 11.29 -4.12
CA GLU A 750 4.33 12.39 -3.26
C GLU A 750 2.80 12.43 -3.08
N ALA A 751 2.35 13.03 -1.98
CA ALA A 751 0.94 13.33 -1.75
C ALA A 751 0.43 14.35 -2.80
N PRO A 752 -0.86 14.34 -3.16
CA PRO A 752 -1.44 15.35 -4.04
C PRO A 752 -1.27 16.75 -3.48
N ARG A 753 -1.12 17.75 -4.36
CA ARG A 753 -1.01 19.18 -3.96
C ARG A 753 -2.30 19.75 -3.36
N HIS A 754 -3.44 19.13 -3.67
CA HIS A 754 -4.74 19.44 -3.07
C HIS A 754 -5.25 18.18 -2.36
N HIS A 755 -5.80 18.33 -1.16
CA HIS A 755 -6.34 17.20 -0.40
C HIS A 755 -7.52 16.49 -1.09
N ASP A 756 -8.07 17.08 -2.15
CA ASP A 756 -9.23 16.55 -2.86
C ASP A 756 -8.93 15.66 -4.08
N ASP A 757 -7.68 15.60 -4.55
CA ASP A 757 -7.29 14.75 -5.68
C ASP A 757 -6.89 13.35 -5.21
N ASP A 758 -7.63 12.32 -5.62
CA ASP A 758 -7.31 10.89 -5.37
C ASP A 758 -6.15 10.38 -6.28
N VAL A 759 -5.09 11.19 -6.40
CA VAL A 759 -3.96 11.02 -7.33
C VAL A 759 -2.64 11.11 -6.57
N HIS A 760 -1.75 10.14 -6.74
CA HIS A 760 -0.36 10.27 -6.31
C HIS A 760 0.52 10.85 -7.42
N ILE A 761 1.33 11.83 -7.06
CA ILE A 761 2.28 12.47 -7.99
C ILE A 761 3.58 11.66 -7.97
N ARG A 762 4.09 11.26 -9.13
CA ARG A 762 5.45 10.74 -9.29
C ARG A 762 6.34 11.86 -9.84
N PRO A 763 7.24 12.45 -9.05
CA PRO A 763 8.14 13.48 -9.55
C PRO A 763 9.21 12.88 -10.46
N GLU A 764 9.45 13.52 -11.59
CA GLU A 764 10.51 13.17 -12.55
C GLU A 764 11.51 14.33 -12.69
N LEU A 765 12.79 14.01 -12.91
CA LEU A 765 13.87 14.99 -13.09
C LEU A 765 14.68 14.67 -14.33
N GLU A 766 14.76 15.63 -15.25
CA GLU A 766 15.57 15.56 -16.47
C GLU A 766 17.04 15.92 -16.19
N HIS A 767 17.93 14.94 -16.41
CA HIS A 767 19.37 15.13 -16.42
C HIS A 767 19.94 15.02 -17.84
N CYS A 768 21.04 15.74 -18.10
CA CYS A 768 21.83 15.61 -19.33
C CYS A 768 23.10 14.79 -19.04
N GLU A 769 23.09 13.50 -19.35
CA GLU A 769 24.21 12.60 -19.00
C GLU A 769 24.61 11.67 -20.14
N SER A 770 25.89 11.33 -20.19
CA SER A 770 26.43 10.23 -20.99
C SER A 770 26.69 9.01 -20.10
N LYS A 771 26.98 7.82 -20.67
CA LYS A 771 27.10 6.57 -19.88
C LYS A 771 28.33 6.58 -18.96
N HIS A 772 29.34 7.39 -19.25
CA HIS A 772 30.55 7.57 -18.45
C HIS A 772 30.75 9.05 -18.07
N ASN A 773 29.65 9.76 -17.77
CA ASN A 773 29.61 11.20 -17.50
C ASN A 773 30.76 11.70 -16.60
N THR A 774 30.99 11.02 -15.47
CA THR A 774 32.05 11.35 -14.49
C THR A 774 33.46 11.32 -15.08
N VAL A 775 33.74 10.41 -16.04
CA VAL A 775 35.06 10.29 -16.68
C VAL A 775 35.31 11.49 -17.60
N TRP A 776 34.33 11.83 -18.45
CA TRP A 776 34.43 12.96 -19.36
C TRP A 776 34.48 14.31 -18.63
N LEU A 777 33.65 14.50 -17.60
CA LEU A 777 33.71 15.66 -16.72
C LEU A 777 35.07 15.74 -15.99
N GLY A 778 35.60 14.60 -15.51
CA GLY A 778 36.93 14.53 -14.89
C GLY A 778 38.06 14.95 -15.83
N VAL A 779 38.05 14.48 -17.08
CA VAL A 779 39.04 14.87 -18.11
C VAL A 779 38.90 16.36 -18.45
N MET A 780 37.68 16.85 -18.68
CA MET A 780 37.42 18.26 -19.00
C MET A 780 37.82 19.20 -17.86
N TYR A 781 37.39 18.93 -16.63
CA TYR A 781 37.75 19.75 -15.46
C TYR A 781 39.24 19.63 -15.12
N GLY A 782 39.87 18.48 -15.31
CA GLY A 782 41.32 18.30 -15.15
C GLY A 782 42.12 19.19 -16.11
N TYR A 783 41.80 19.15 -17.42
CA TYR A 783 42.41 20.02 -18.42
C TYR A 783 42.20 21.51 -18.10
N LYS A 784 40.96 21.92 -17.81
CA LYS A 784 40.62 23.32 -17.48
C LYS A 784 41.33 23.76 -16.19
N GLY A 785 41.43 22.88 -15.19
CA GLY A 785 42.15 23.13 -13.94
C GLY A 785 43.65 23.39 -14.15
N LEU A 786 44.31 22.59 -14.98
CA LEU A 786 45.73 22.82 -15.35
C LEU A 786 45.93 24.17 -16.06
N VAL A 787 45.03 24.53 -16.98
CA VAL A 787 45.03 25.83 -17.66
C VAL A 787 44.81 26.99 -16.68
N LEU A 788 43.87 26.84 -15.73
CA LEU A 788 43.60 27.82 -14.67
C LEU A 788 44.83 28.03 -13.76
N VAL A 789 45.47 26.95 -13.31
CA VAL A 789 46.67 27.00 -12.45
C VAL A 789 47.86 27.63 -13.19
N PHE A 790 48.06 27.31 -14.47
CA PHE A 790 49.15 27.90 -15.24
C PHE A 790 48.95 29.40 -15.50
N GLY A 791 47.72 29.84 -15.79
CA GLY A 791 47.42 31.27 -15.90
C GLY A 791 47.51 32.02 -14.56
N LEU A 792 47.17 31.36 -13.45
CA LEU A 792 47.36 31.89 -12.09
C LEU A 792 48.86 32.12 -11.78
N PHE A 793 49.72 31.17 -12.13
CA PHE A 793 51.18 31.30 -12.00
C PHE A 793 51.73 32.49 -12.80
N LEU A 794 51.32 32.63 -14.07
CA LEU A 794 51.75 33.76 -14.91
C LEU A 794 51.22 35.12 -14.39
N ALA A 795 50.02 35.15 -13.82
CA ALA A 795 49.45 36.34 -13.19
C ALA A 795 50.21 36.73 -11.90
N TYR A 796 50.74 35.75 -11.16
CA TYR A 796 51.61 35.98 -10.01
C TYR A 796 52.96 36.54 -10.44
N GLU A 797 53.65 35.91 -11.40
CA GLU A 797 54.97 36.36 -11.87
C GLU A 797 54.96 37.79 -12.46
N THR A 798 53.87 38.17 -13.12
CA THR A 798 53.75 39.51 -13.72
C THR A 798 53.30 40.62 -12.76
N ARG A 799 52.99 40.31 -11.49
CA ARG A 799 52.39 41.27 -10.53
C ARG A 799 53.31 42.42 -10.10
N SER A 800 54.62 42.25 -10.19
CA SER A 800 55.64 43.20 -9.72
C SER A 800 56.06 44.25 -10.76
N VAL A 801 55.59 44.13 -12.01
CA VAL A 801 56.07 44.88 -13.18
C VAL A 801 55.49 46.29 -13.23
N LYS A 802 56.06 47.21 -12.44
CA LYS A 802 55.63 48.61 -12.32
C LYS A 802 56.14 49.49 -13.48
N VAL A 803 55.48 49.44 -14.64
CA VAL A 803 55.73 50.37 -15.76
C VAL A 803 54.42 51.05 -16.15
N ARG A 804 54.40 52.39 -16.22
CA ARG A 804 53.17 53.18 -16.49
C ARG A 804 52.49 52.84 -17.83
N GLN A 805 53.24 52.30 -18.79
CA GLN A 805 52.75 51.79 -20.08
C GLN A 805 52.12 50.38 -20.03
N ILE A 806 52.19 49.67 -18.88
CA ILE A 806 51.86 48.24 -18.74
C ILE A 806 50.72 47.98 -17.72
N ASN A 807 50.21 49.01 -17.02
CA ASN A 807 49.19 48.89 -15.95
C ASN A 807 47.93 48.04 -16.29
N ASP A 808 47.57 47.85 -17.56
CA ASP A 808 46.53 46.91 -18.02
C ASP A 808 46.74 45.47 -17.51
N SER A 809 47.99 45.02 -17.35
CA SER A 809 48.32 43.66 -16.92
C SER A 809 47.80 43.34 -15.52
N ARG A 810 47.82 44.32 -14.60
CA ARG A 810 47.38 44.14 -13.21
C ARG A 810 45.89 43.84 -13.11
N TYR A 811 45.07 44.55 -13.88
CA TYR A 811 43.62 44.35 -13.92
C TYR A 811 43.25 43.01 -14.58
N VAL A 812 43.97 42.61 -15.64
CA VAL A 812 43.79 41.28 -16.26
C VAL A 812 44.23 40.17 -15.29
N GLY A 813 45.31 40.36 -14.53
CA GLY A 813 45.72 39.43 -13.47
C GLY A 813 44.65 39.29 -12.38
N MET A 814 44.12 40.40 -11.86
CA MET A 814 42.99 40.40 -10.91
C MET A 814 41.75 39.68 -11.47
N SER A 815 41.45 39.86 -12.76
CA SER A 815 40.38 39.14 -13.46
C SER A 815 40.62 37.63 -13.48
N ILE A 816 41.86 37.18 -13.71
CA ILE A 816 42.24 35.76 -13.68
C ILE A 816 42.06 35.18 -12.26
N TYR A 817 42.50 35.88 -11.21
CA TYR A 817 42.26 35.45 -9.82
C TYR A 817 40.76 35.24 -9.54
N ASN A 818 39.90 36.17 -9.98
CA ASN A 818 38.45 36.06 -9.84
C ASN A 818 37.89 34.82 -10.57
N VAL A 819 38.24 34.60 -11.84
CA VAL A 819 37.78 33.43 -12.61
C VAL A 819 38.22 32.12 -11.94
N VAL A 820 39.48 32.03 -11.50
CA VAL A 820 40.02 30.83 -10.85
C VAL A 820 39.25 30.49 -9.57
N VAL A 821 39.04 31.47 -8.68
CA VAL A 821 38.33 31.26 -7.41
C VAL A 821 36.87 30.84 -7.64
N LEU A 822 36.16 31.51 -8.54
CA LEU A 822 34.76 31.18 -8.85
C LEU A 822 34.65 29.77 -9.44
N CYS A 823 35.47 29.42 -10.43
CA CYS A 823 35.42 28.07 -11.02
C CYS A 823 35.76 26.95 -10.02
N LEU A 824 36.71 27.17 -9.10
CA LEU A 824 37.07 26.21 -8.06
C LEU A 824 35.99 26.02 -6.99
N ILE A 825 35.18 27.05 -6.70
CA ILE A 825 34.04 26.95 -5.79
C ILE A 825 32.82 26.34 -6.49
N THR A 826 32.55 26.73 -7.75
CA THR A 826 31.32 26.33 -8.43
C THR A 826 31.32 24.85 -8.81
N ALA A 827 32.39 24.33 -9.42
CA ALA A 827 32.38 22.97 -9.97
C ALA A 827 32.11 21.87 -8.90
N PRO A 828 32.72 21.89 -7.70
CA PRO A 828 32.41 20.90 -6.66
C PRO A 828 30.99 21.04 -6.10
N VAL A 829 30.50 22.27 -5.89
CA VAL A 829 29.16 22.49 -5.30
C VAL A 829 28.07 22.04 -6.25
N THR A 830 28.19 22.29 -7.56
CA THR A 830 27.22 21.81 -8.57
C THR A 830 27.09 20.28 -8.59
N LEU A 831 28.17 19.54 -8.31
CA LEU A 831 28.13 18.07 -8.22
C LEU A 831 27.40 17.57 -6.96
N VAL A 832 27.29 18.39 -5.90
CA VAL A 832 26.59 18.03 -4.65
C VAL A 832 25.10 18.38 -4.72
N ILE A 833 24.73 19.50 -5.36
CA ILE A 833 23.34 20.01 -5.39
C ILE A 833 22.54 19.59 -6.62
N ALA A 834 23.02 18.61 -7.41
CA ALA A 834 22.45 18.20 -8.69
C ALA A 834 20.98 17.74 -8.62
N SER A 835 20.51 17.25 -7.46
CA SER A 835 19.11 16.85 -7.24
C SER A 835 18.14 18.02 -6.98
N GLN A 836 18.64 19.25 -6.83
CA GLN A 836 17.84 20.46 -6.62
C GLN A 836 18.01 21.44 -7.79
N GLN A 837 17.13 21.35 -8.80
CA GLN A 837 17.22 22.14 -10.04
C GLN A 837 17.34 23.65 -9.81
N ASP A 838 16.43 24.27 -9.04
CA ASP A 838 16.46 25.72 -8.78
C ASP A 838 17.78 26.15 -8.14
N ALA A 839 18.28 25.40 -7.15
CA ALA A 839 19.54 25.70 -6.47
C ALA A 839 20.75 25.55 -7.41
N ALA A 840 20.82 24.45 -8.17
CA ALA A 840 21.88 24.18 -9.13
C ALA A 840 21.91 25.23 -10.26
N PHE A 841 20.74 25.53 -10.85
CA PHE A 841 20.60 26.53 -11.90
C PHE A 841 20.94 27.95 -11.41
N ALA A 842 20.40 28.37 -10.26
CA ALA A 842 20.68 29.68 -9.69
C ALA A 842 22.18 29.87 -9.42
N PHE A 843 22.79 28.89 -8.76
CA PHE A 843 24.18 28.96 -8.34
C PHE A 843 25.16 28.97 -9.52
N VAL A 844 24.96 28.11 -10.53
CA VAL A 844 25.78 28.10 -11.75
C VAL A 844 25.59 29.39 -12.55
N SER A 845 24.35 29.85 -12.72
CA SER A 845 24.05 31.08 -13.47
C SER A 845 24.63 32.32 -12.81
N LEU A 846 24.48 32.47 -11.48
CA LEU A 846 25.08 33.55 -10.71
C LEU A 846 26.60 33.54 -10.79
N ALA A 847 27.24 32.38 -10.72
CA ALA A 847 28.69 32.26 -10.86
C ALA A 847 29.17 32.72 -12.25
N ILE A 848 28.50 32.32 -13.33
CA ILE A 848 28.82 32.74 -14.70
C ILE A 848 28.59 34.25 -14.88
N VAL A 849 27.44 34.77 -14.42
CA VAL A 849 27.07 36.19 -14.49
C VAL A 849 28.09 37.04 -13.73
N PHE A 850 28.32 36.76 -12.44
CA PHE A 850 29.26 37.52 -11.61
C PHE A 850 30.69 37.46 -12.15
N CYS A 851 31.14 36.29 -12.62
CA CYS A 851 32.45 36.11 -13.27
C CYS A 851 32.59 37.02 -14.51
N CYS A 852 31.59 37.03 -15.39
CA CYS A 852 31.62 37.84 -16.61
C CYS A 852 31.54 39.35 -16.30
N PHE A 853 30.58 39.79 -15.48
CA PHE A 853 30.41 41.20 -15.13
C PHE A 853 31.65 41.77 -14.43
N LEU A 854 32.20 41.07 -13.43
CA LEU A 854 33.38 41.56 -12.71
C LEU A 854 34.64 41.57 -13.61
N SER A 855 34.79 40.59 -14.50
CA SER A 855 35.90 40.57 -15.48
C SER A 855 35.81 41.73 -16.47
N MET A 856 34.61 42.03 -17.00
CA MET A 856 34.38 43.19 -17.85
C MET A 856 34.63 44.50 -17.10
N ALA A 857 34.12 44.62 -15.87
CA ALA A 857 34.28 45.81 -15.03
C ALA A 857 35.76 46.13 -14.75
N LEU A 858 36.52 45.16 -14.23
CA LEU A 858 37.94 45.32 -13.91
C LEU A 858 38.77 45.72 -15.15
N ILE A 859 38.48 45.13 -16.31
CA ILE A 859 39.29 45.31 -17.51
C ILE A 859 38.89 46.58 -18.29
N PHE A 860 37.63 47.04 -18.26
CA PHE A 860 37.18 48.18 -19.08
C PHE A 860 36.87 49.47 -18.33
N ILE A 861 36.41 49.45 -17.08
CA ILE A 861 36.08 50.70 -16.35
C ILE A 861 37.27 51.68 -16.30
N PRO A 862 38.52 51.25 -16.00
CA PRO A 862 39.67 52.16 -16.04
C PRO A 862 39.91 52.79 -17.42
N LYS A 863 39.61 52.07 -18.51
CA LYS A 863 39.83 52.53 -19.90
C LYS A 863 38.76 53.50 -20.36
N VAL A 864 37.51 53.26 -19.98
CA VAL A 864 36.40 54.18 -20.26
C VAL A 864 36.64 55.50 -19.53
N ILE A 865 37.02 55.46 -18.25
CA ILE A 865 37.35 56.66 -17.47
C ILE A 865 38.53 57.43 -18.09
N GLU A 866 39.61 56.75 -18.48
CA GLU A 866 40.79 57.41 -19.06
C GLU A 866 40.49 58.07 -20.43
N VAL A 867 39.71 57.40 -21.29
CA VAL A 867 39.29 57.95 -22.60
C VAL A 867 38.35 59.15 -22.45
N ILE A 868 37.51 59.18 -21.42
CA ILE A 868 36.65 60.32 -21.08
C ILE A 868 37.49 61.50 -20.52
N ARG A 869 38.46 61.22 -19.65
CA ARG A 869 39.33 62.25 -19.05
C ARG A 869 40.32 62.90 -20.02
N HIS A 870 40.81 62.15 -21.01
CA HIS A 870 41.84 62.62 -21.94
C HIS A 870 41.38 62.52 -23.41
N PRO A 871 40.40 63.34 -23.83
CA PRO A 871 39.75 63.23 -25.15
C PRO A 871 40.63 63.62 -26.34
N THR A 872 41.85 64.14 -26.15
CA THR A 872 42.73 64.61 -27.24
C THR A 872 43.88 63.65 -27.60
N GLU A 873 44.24 62.66 -26.78
CA GLU A 873 45.37 61.78 -27.10
C GLU A 873 45.10 60.87 -28.33
N ARG A 874 45.93 60.98 -29.36
CA ARG A 874 46.00 60.08 -30.52
C ARG A 874 47.38 59.40 -30.58
N ALA A 875 47.46 58.22 -31.18
CA ALA A 875 48.70 57.41 -31.15
C ALA A 875 49.85 57.91 -32.05
N GLU A 876 49.61 58.90 -32.93
CA GLU A 876 50.54 59.25 -34.04
C GLU A 876 51.03 60.71 -34.03
N SER A 877 50.84 61.45 -32.92
CA SER A 877 51.45 62.78 -32.73
C SER A 877 52.96 62.66 -32.44
N GLY A 878 53.73 62.22 -33.45
CA GLY A 878 55.14 61.83 -33.36
C GLY A 878 56.06 62.46 -34.41
N ARG A 879 55.62 63.53 -35.09
CA ARG A 879 56.43 64.42 -35.95
C ARG A 879 55.62 65.67 -36.32
N GLY A 880 56.11 66.86 -35.94
CA GLY A 880 55.51 68.15 -36.32
C GLY A 880 55.09 69.01 -35.12
N SER A 881 55.76 70.16 -34.99
CA SER A 881 55.53 71.35 -34.14
C SER A 881 54.31 71.43 -33.20
N GLY A 882 54.54 71.88 -31.95
CA GLY A 882 53.54 72.63 -31.17
C GLY A 882 53.31 72.18 -29.71
N SER A 883 53.95 72.88 -28.76
CA SER A 883 53.58 73.04 -27.33
C SER A 883 53.05 71.83 -26.53
N GLY A 884 53.84 71.33 -25.57
CA GLY A 884 53.35 70.39 -24.56
C GLY A 884 54.45 69.60 -23.83
N SER A 885 54.64 69.89 -22.55
CA SER A 885 55.55 69.21 -21.62
C SER A 885 55.51 67.67 -21.69
N ALA A 886 56.54 67.05 -22.27
CA ALA A 886 56.75 65.60 -22.22
C ALA A 886 58.23 65.15 -22.28
N PRO A 887 59.13 65.73 -23.12
CA PRO A 887 60.52 65.27 -23.18
C PRO A 887 61.29 65.51 -21.89
N ALA A 888 61.13 66.70 -21.30
CA ALA A 888 61.81 67.10 -20.07
C ALA A 888 61.47 66.20 -18.87
N ASP A 889 60.24 65.68 -18.77
CA ASP A 889 59.86 64.77 -17.68
C ASP A 889 60.46 63.36 -17.86
N GLU A 890 60.66 62.88 -19.09
CA GLU A 890 61.33 61.59 -19.31
C GLU A 890 62.85 61.69 -19.07
N GLU A 891 63.44 62.84 -19.36
CA GLU A 891 64.85 63.13 -19.09
C GLU A 891 65.10 63.29 -17.58
N ARG A 892 64.32 64.15 -16.91
CA ARG A 892 64.32 64.33 -15.45
C ARG A 892 64.04 63.03 -14.68
N TYR A 893 63.18 62.15 -15.21
CA TYR A 893 62.96 60.84 -14.59
C TYR A 893 64.19 59.93 -14.66
N ARG A 894 64.98 59.99 -15.74
CA ARG A 894 66.24 59.24 -15.85
C ARG A 894 67.30 59.80 -14.92
N GLU A 895 67.38 61.12 -14.75
CA GLU A 895 68.24 61.76 -13.76
C GLU A 895 67.88 61.33 -12.34
N LEU A 896 66.60 61.42 -11.94
CA LEU A 896 66.12 60.99 -10.61
C LEU A 896 66.34 59.50 -10.33
N VAL A 897 66.31 58.63 -11.35
CA VAL A 897 66.65 57.21 -11.20
C VAL A 897 68.16 57.02 -11.00
N LYS A 898 68.99 57.75 -11.76
CA LYS A 898 70.46 57.70 -11.64
C LYS A 898 70.93 58.25 -10.29
N GLU A 899 70.33 59.35 -9.84
CA GLU A 899 70.55 59.94 -8.51
C GLU A 899 70.14 58.97 -7.39
N ASN A 900 69.05 58.22 -7.54
CA ASN A 900 68.69 57.14 -6.61
C ASN A 900 69.74 56.01 -6.57
N GLU A 901 70.25 55.57 -7.72
CA GLU A 901 71.31 54.54 -7.78
C GLU A 901 72.64 55.03 -7.15
N GLU A 902 72.95 56.33 -7.25
CA GLU A 902 74.13 56.93 -6.61
C GLU A 902 73.91 57.15 -5.11
N LEU A 903 72.73 57.59 -4.68
CA LEU A 903 72.35 57.70 -3.27
C LEU A 903 72.35 56.33 -2.56
N GLN A 904 71.88 55.26 -3.21
CA GLN A 904 71.94 53.90 -2.63
C GLN A 904 73.39 53.41 -2.43
N LYS A 905 74.30 53.71 -3.36
CA LYS A 905 75.74 53.41 -3.19
C LYS A 905 76.35 54.22 -2.04
N LEU A 906 75.96 55.49 -1.90
CA LEU A 906 76.37 56.37 -0.79
C LEU A 906 75.83 55.88 0.57
N ILE A 907 74.60 55.37 0.62
CA ILE A 907 74.03 54.75 1.83
C ILE A 907 74.83 53.50 2.19
N ALA A 908 75.03 52.57 1.27
CA ALA A 908 75.81 51.35 1.53
C ALA A 908 77.26 51.65 2.01
N GLN A 909 77.93 52.64 1.43
CA GLN A 909 79.25 53.09 1.91
C GLN A 909 79.21 53.71 3.31
N LYS A 910 78.12 54.41 3.68
CA LYS A 910 77.95 54.95 5.03
C LYS A 910 77.59 53.86 6.04
N GLU A 911 76.78 52.88 5.67
CA GLU A 911 76.45 51.73 6.52
C GLU A 911 77.68 50.89 6.83
N GLU A 912 78.53 50.59 5.85
CA GLU A 912 79.79 49.86 6.10
C GLU A 912 80.79 50.70 6.91
N ARG A 913 80.85 52.03 6.74
CA ARG A 913 81.60 52.92 7.66
C ARG A 913 81.04 52.90 9.08
N ILE A 914 79.72 52.88 9.26
CA ILE A 914 79.07 52.75 10.58
C ILE A 914 79.38 51.39 11.19
N ARG A 915 79.43 50.31 10.39
CA ARG A 915 79.83 48.97 10.83
C ARG A 915 81.27 48.94 11.34
N VAL A 916 82.23 49.48 10.58
CA VAL A 916 83.64 49.58 10.99
C VAL A 916 83.80 50.47 12.22
N LEU A 917 83.04 51.58 12.33
CA LEU A 917 83.04 52.42 13.52
C LEU A 917 82.48 51.70 14.74
N LYS A 918 81.37 50.95 14.61
CA LYS A 918 80.83 50.10 15.70
C LYS A 918 81.83 49.03 16.12
N GLN A 919 82.53 48.40 15.17
CA GLN A 919 83.55 47.41 15.47
C GLN A 919 84.71 48.02 16.27
N LYS A 920 85.21 49.20 15.88
CA LYS A 920 86.21 49.96 16.65
C LYS A 920 85.71 50.47 18.00
N LEU A 921 84.40 50.65 18.16
CA LEU A 921 83.78 51.04 19.42
C LEU A 921 83.71 49.84 20.37
N ALA A 922 83.31 48.66 19.87
CA ALA A 922 83.38 47.40 20.60
C ALA A 922 84.82 46.98 20.96
N GLU A 923 85.80 47.22 20.09
CA GLU A 923 87.23 47.04 20.39
C GLU A 923 87.69 47.95 21.55
N ARG A 924 87.18 49.19 21.62
CA ARG A 924 87.44 50.12 22.73
C ARG A 924 86.70 49.76 24.01
N GLU A 925 85.48 49.26 23.92
CA GLU A 925 84.70 48.77 25.07
C GLU A 925 85.36 47.51 25.66
N ALA A 926 85.87 46.60 24.81
CA ALA A 926 86.66 45.45 25.24
C ALA A 926 87.99 45.85 25.89
N ALA A 927 88.69 46.85 25.34
CA ALA A 927 89.91 47.39 25.95
C ALA A 927 89.63 48.09 27.30
N ALA A 928 88.51 48.79 27.43
CA ALA A 928 88.08 49.39 28.70
C ALA A 928 87.72 48.32 29.74
N ALA A 929 87.05 47.24 29.33
CA ALA A 929 86.74 46.11 30.21
C ALA A 929 88.00 45.37 30.70
N GLY A 930 89.03 45.20 29.86
CA GLY A 930 90.30 44.59 30.25
C GLY A 930 91.03 45.36 31.36
N VAL A 931 91.03 46.70 31.31
CA VAL A 931 91.64 47.56 32.34
C VAL A 931 90.96 47.42 33.71
N THR A 932 89.76 46.85 33.78
CA THR A 932 89.05 46.52 35.03
C THR A 932 89.34 45.12 35.59
N GLN A 933 90.14 44.27 34.92
CA GLN A 933 90.51 42.94 35.44
C GLN A 933 91.93 42.87 36.04
N ASP A 934 92.88 43.66 35.54
CA ASP A 934 94.28 43.68 36.03
C ASP A 934 94.47 44.45 37.37
N VAL A 935 93.41 44.64 38.17
CA VAL A 935 93.43 45.33 39.49
C VAL A 935 92.74 44.50 40.58
N GLN A 936 92.64 43.18 40.39
CA GLN A 936 92.06 42.25 41.39
C GLN A 936 92.94 41.03 41.74
N ASP A 937 94.16 40.94 41.19
CA ASP A 937 95.14 39.88 41.47
C ASP A 937 96.44 40.43 42.11
N GLU A 938 96.34 41.41 43.02
CA GLU A 938 97.40 41.63 44.02
C GLU A 938 96.87 42.23 45.35
N HIS A 939 97.05 41.47 46.44
CA HIS A 939 96.80 41.80 47.86
C HIS A 939 95.35 41.83 48.41
N ILE A 940 95.04 40.74 49.16
CA ILE A 940 94.09 40.60 50.30
C ILE A 940 92.58 40.61 49.98
#